data_AF-A0A1E5GVH4-F1
#
_entry.id   AF-A0A1E5GVH4-F1
#
_cell.length_a   1.000
_cell.length_b   1.000
_cell.length_c   1.000
_cell.angle_alpha   90.00
_cell.angle_beta   90.00
_cell.angle_gamma   90.00
#
_symmetry.space_group_name_H-M   'P 1'
#
loop_
_entity.id
_entity.type
_entity.pdbx_description
1 polymer ?
#
loop_
_entity_poly.entity_id
_entity_poly.type
_entity_poly.pdbx_seq_one_letter_code
_entity_poly.pdbx_strand_id
1 'polypeptide(L)'
;MSFWTILGLTQTTDIRAIKRAYAAKLRAIQPDEQPEEFQRLKAAFDSALFFAKNHSSADTTTMVSTNFGIEEHSPHQQAFEIPAMVSFREQLQQVVDDDRHFYDLSVWQKLTETATDWSIDEYMDNSYTIQLFLVERYPCLSKEIIRFLFKAFDLIQLKDHIATRFISADFIALKREIFHVPPFSFRIAKGIPKERRKEYFYLRYEIYQMIAKKQNHGMSVEARINDCADIFAEDSELWTLQLIDLLDKSDSFLDTEIDRETFQTLLEQIKELDQNPTSLFLTNYFNLLTKSTDSETIFDWHKEQLIIPEELFLLMLGTIFFQTQQYVPAFNLWKQLDLSRKIALKKHFKVISPYLMKQEKKECRKLLKEIRKVAATPAEVTATRIKHVAIYILALATIFWFLAYAAEHPQTPYKFRQSPAAMKVADTKESLPISSTVEEETDATEEERINLFGETIEERFVHYFYASNDPEGKQHFIDTHVIDEALKKRLGDYVNQDTFIYKEASAFHYKTSKVGYPEKQMTAVYFDNELLCILESSIGPYTLYDAYGAQWHQLSDEDYQHMLKTIVVTPERSTTIFLKKFLFSNNKEQNLLEYTDYLSENIQSVIKINLNEPISENLKAGYLYQIEQPEIKFIVSDQNQENEEKLILTFDDQGRVAHVFGPNWEEVNEEMIHYPNRIAFKNIRNLLEEPDE
;
A
#
# COMPACT_ATOMS: atom_id res chain seq x y z
N MET A 1 3.21 26.71 -34.74
CA MET A 1 3.27 25.46 -33.95
C MET A 1 2.47 24.39 -34.68
N SER A 2 2.93 23.14 -34.68
CA SER A 2 2.12 22.05 -35.24
C SER A 2 0.94 21.73 -34.31
N PHE A 3 -0.19 21.29 -34.85
CA PHE A 3 -1.36 20.91 -34.06
C PHE A 3 -1.07 19.73 -33.11
N TRP A 4 -0.09 18.88 -33.45
CA TRP A 4 0.45 17.83 -32.57
C TRP A 4 1.14 18.39 -31.33
N THR A 5 1.96 19.43 -31.50
CA THR A 5 2.61 20.14 -30.39
C THR A 5 1.58 20.81 -29.48
N ILE A 6 0.51 21.37 -30.06
CA ILE A 6 -0.58 21.98 -29.29
C ILE A 6 -1.33 20.92 -28.49
N LEU A 7 -1.54 19.71 -29.03
CA LEU A 7 -2.16 18.59 -28.30
C LEU A 7 -1.20 17.86 -27.36
N GLY A 8 0.12 18.07 -27.46
CA GLY A 8 1.12 17.32 -26.69
C GLY A 8 1.27 15.87 -27.13
N LEU A 9 1.01 15.58 -28.40
CA LEU A 9 1.11 14.25 -29.00
C LEU A 9 2.21 14.20 -30.05
N THR A 10 2.74 13.00 -30.29
CA THR A 10 3.39 12.68 -31.57
C THR A 10 2.31 12.40 -32.63
N GLN A 11 2.64 12.56 -33.91
CA GLN A 11 1.70 12.32 -35.01
C GLN A 11 1.13 10.90 -34.93
N THR A 12 -0.21 10.78 -34.80
CA THR A 12 -0.89 9.50 -34.61
C THR A 12 -2.19 9.45 -35.40
N THR A 13 -2.63 8.24 -35.77
CA THR A 13 -3.96 7.96 -36.34
C THR A 13 -4.95 7.42 -35.30
N ASP A 14 -4.51 7.21 -34.05
CA ASP A 14 -5.37 6.77 -32.96
C ASP A 14 -6.31 7.90 -32.51
N ILE A 15 -7.54 7.85 -32.99
CA ILE A 15 -8.62 8.80 -32.66
C ILE A 15 -8.85 8.86 -31.14
N ARG A 16 -8.70 7.75 -30.41
CA ARG A 16 -8.88 7.72 -28.95
C ARG A 16 -7.76 8.48 -28.24
N ALA A 17 -6.52 8.33 -28.69
CA ALA A 17 -5.39 9.11 -28.17
C ALA A 17 -5.54 10.62 -28.43
N ILE A 18 -6.04 11.00 -29.61
CA ILE A 18 -6.30 12.40 -29.98
C ILE A 18 -7.38 13.02 -29.09
N LYS A 19 -8.50 12.32 -28.89
CA LYS A 19 -9.57 12.75 -27.97
C LYS A 19 -9.07 12.86 -26.53
N ARG A 20 -8.24 11.90 -26.08
CA ARG A 20 -7.64 11.90 -24.73
C ARG A 20 -6.75 13.12 -24.50
N ALA A 21 -5.84 13.42 -25.42
CA ALA A 21 -4.93 14.54 -25.29
C ALA A 21 -5.65 15.90 -25.33
N TYR A 22 -6.67 16.02 -26.17
CA TYR A 22 -7.52 17.20 -26.18
C TYR A 22 -8.29 17.36 -24.86
N ALA A 23 -8.90 16.29 -24.34
CA ALA A 23 -9.60 16.35 -23.05
C ALA A 23 -8.65 16.71 -21.89
N ALA A 24 -7.45 16.13 -21.87
CA ALA A 24 -6.42 16.45 -20.87
C ALA A 24 -6.01 17.93 -20.90
N LYS A 25 -5.89 18.53 -22.09
CA LYS A 25 -5.56 19.95 -22.25
C LYS A 25 -6.75 20.89 -22.06
N LEU A 26 -7.95 20.45 -22.42
CA LEU A 26 -9.17 21.21 -22.20
C LEU A 26 -9.44 21.35 -20.70
N ARG A 27 -9.09 20.34 -19.89
CA ARG A 27 -9.12 20.40 -18.42
C ARG A 27 -8.27 21.53 -17.84
N ALA A 28 -7.28 22.08 -18.56
CA ALA A 28 -6.42 23.16 -18.08
C ALA A 28 -6.86 24.55 -18.56
N ILE A 29 -7.90 24.66 -19.39
CA ILE A 29 -8.35 25.92 -20.00
C ILE A 29 -9.76 26.24 -19.50
N GLN A 30 -9.95 27.39 -18.87
CA GLN A 30 -11.28 27.92 -18.56
C GLN A 30 -11.84 28.63 -19.81
N PRO A 31 -12.91 28.12 -20.46
CA PRO A 31 -13.36 28.65 -21.75
C PRO A 31 -13.83 30.11 -21.71
N ASP A 32 -14.35 30.55 -20.56
CA ASP A 32 -14.88 31.90 -20.36
C ASP A 32 -13.77 32.93 -20.07
N GLU A 33 -12.64 32.52 -19.50
CA GLU A 33 -11.52 33.40 -19.15
C GLU A 33 -10.43 33.41 -20.24
N GLN A 34 -10.32 32.34 -21.04
CA GLN A 34 -9.23 32.15 -22.02
C GLN A 34 -9.75 31.70 -23.42
N PRO A 35 -10.57 32.52 -24.10
CA PRO A 35 -11.23 32.14 -25.35
C PRO A 35 -10.26 31.88 -26.51
N GLU A 36 -9.14 32.60 -26.57
CA GLU A 36 -8.14 32.39 -27.63
C GLU A 36 -7.39 31.05 -27.48
N GLU A 37 -7.11 30.63 -26.24
CA GLU A 37 -6.42 29.37 -25.98
C GLU A 37 -7.34 28.18 -26.24
N PHE A 38 -8.62 28.31 -25.87
CA PHE A 38 -9.66 27.35 -26.23
C PHE A 38 -9.80 27.20 -27.75
N GLN A 39 -9.85 28.32 -28.49
CA GLN A 39 -9.94 28.29 -29.96
C GLN A 39 -8.70 27.65 -30.60
N ARG A 40 -7.49 27.93 -30.09
CA ARG A 40 -6.26 27.30 -30.60
C ARG A 40 -6.23 25.80 -30.32
N LEU A 41 -6.65 25.38 -29.12
CA LEU A 41 -6.73 23.96 -28.77
C LEU A 41 -7.78 23.24 -29.62
N LYS A 42 -8.95 23.87 -29.84
CA LYS A 42 -10.02 23.34 -30.69
C LYS A 42 -9.59 23.20 -32.15
N ALA A 43 -8.95 24.22 -32.72
CA ALA A 43 -8.44 24.17 -34.08
C ALA A 43 -7.36 23.09 -34.28
N ALA A 44 -6.49 22.90 -33.27
CA ALA A 44 -5.49 21.83 -33.28
C ALA A 44 -6.13 20.43 -33.22
N PHE A 45 -7.16 20.27 -32.40
CA PHE A 45 -7.93 19.03 -32.30
C PHE A 45 -8.67 18.68 -33.59
N ASP A 46 -9.40 19.64 -34.17
CA ASP A 46 -10.13 19.42 -35.42
C ASP A 46 -9.16 19.07 -36.57
N SER A 47 -7.98 19.69 -36.59
CA SER A 47 -6.90 19.36 -37.55
C SER A 47 -6.33 17.95 -37.32
N ALA A 48 -6.13 17.53 -36.07
CA ALA A 48 -5.65 16.18 -35.75
C ALA A 48 -6.68 15.09 -36.08
N LEU A 49 -7.97 15.33 -35.83
CA LEU A 49 -9.05 14.42 -36.22
C LEU A 49 -9.19 14.32 -37.74
N PHE A 50 -9.09 15.44 -38.45
CA PHE A 50 -9.11 15.45 -39.91
C PHE A 50 -7.90 14.67 -40.47
N PHE A 51 -6.72 14.85 -39.88
CA PHE A 51 -5.52 14.10 -40.22
C PHE A 51 -5.74 12.58 -40.02
N ALA A 52 -6.20 12.16 -38.83
CA ALA A 52 -6.39 10.74 -38.50
C ALA A 52 -7.46 10.07 -39.38
N LYS A 53 -8.55 10.78 -39.71
CA LYS A 53 -9.60 10.28 -40.60
C LYS A 53 -9.11 10.12 -42.05
N ASN A 54 -8.28 11.04 -42.55
CA ASN A 54 -7.78 10.97 -43.92
C ASN A 54 -6.58 10.03 -44.09
N HIS A 55 -5.85 9.72 -43.01
CA HIS A 55 -4.68 8.83 -43.04
C HIS A 55 -4.96 7.44 -42.44
N SER A 56 -6.21 7.14 -42.05
CA SER A 56 -6.67 5.78 -41.73
C SER A 56 -6.92 4.92 -42.98
N SER A 57 -6.48 5.37 -44.16
CA SER A 57 -6.65 4.66 -45.44
C SER A 57 -5.34 4.64 -46.24
N ALA A 58 -4.27 4.09 -45.66
CA ALA A 58 -3.12 3.57 -46.40
C ALA A 58 -2.32 2.63 -45.48
N ASP A 59 -2.17 1.38 -45.93
CA ASP A 59 -1.32 0.28 -45.44
C ASP A 59 -1.70 -0.43 -44.11
N THR A 60 -1.80 -1.76 -44.01
CA THR A 60 -1.75 -2.89 -44.97
C THR A 60 -2.35 -4.14 -44.30
N THR A 61 -3.22 -4.85 -45.02
CA THR A 61 -3.52 -6.28 -44.84
C THR A 61 -2.31 -7.12 -45.24
N THR A 62 -1.72 -7.91 -44.35
CA THR A 62 -1.17 -9.25 -44.66
C THR A 62 -1.09 -10.09 -43.37
N MET A 63 -1.57 -11.32 -43.48
CA MET A 63 -1.93 -12.28 -42.45
C MET A 63 -0.73 -13.00 -41.82
N VAL A 64 -0.88 -13.45 -40.57
CA VAL A 64 -0.59 -14.86 -40.19
C VAL A 64 -1.66 -15.33 -39.20
N SER A 65 -2.57 -16.18 -39.69
CA SER A 65 -3.28 -17.16 -38.87
C SER A 65 -2.46 -18.44 -38.85
N THR A 66 -2.18 -18.98 -37.66
CA THR A 66 -1.91 -20.41 -37.45
C THR A 66 -2.56 -20.85 -36.15
N ASN A 67 -3.53 -21.74 -36.33
CA ASN A 67 -4.35 -22.53 -35.42
C ASN A 67 -3.80 -22.85 -34.02
N PHE A 68 -4.64 -22.68 -33.01
CA PHE A 68 -4.88 -23.71 -31.99
C PHE A 68 -6.36 -24.10 -32.08
N GLY A 69 -6.60 -25.38 -32.37
CA GLY A 69 -7.93 -25.95 -32.50
C GLY A 69 -8.61 -26.07 -31.14
N ILE A 70 -9.85 -25.58 -31.07
CA ILE A 70 -10.86 -26.08 -30.16
C ILE A 70 -12.07 -26.35 -31.03
N GLU A 71 -12.46 -27.62 -31.07
CA GLU A 71 -13.59 -28.13 -31.84
C GLU A 71 -14.89 -27.43 -31.44
N GLU A 72 -15.62 -27.00 -32.46
CA GLU A 72 -16.94 -26.38 -32.35
C GLU A 72 -17.97 -27.37 -31.81
N HIS A 73 -18.56 -27.04 -30.66
CA HIS A 73 -19.95 -27.36 -30.37
C HIS A 73 -20.65 -26.13 -29.78
N SER A 74 -21.14 -25.25 -30.66
CA SER A 74 -22.14 -24.23 -30.32
C SER A 74 -23.55 -24.80 -30.45
N PRO A 75 -24.37 -24.77 -29.38
CA PRO A 75 -25.80 -24.58 -29.52
C PRO A 75 -26.06 -23.06 -29.58
N HIS A 76 -26.71 -22.62 -30.65
CA HIS A 76 -27.14 -21.24 -30.91
C HIS A 76 -27.58 -20.46 -29.66
N GLN A 77 -26.82 -19.43 -29.28
CA GLN A 77 -27.26 -18.38 -28.37
C GLN A 77 -27.67 -17.15 -29.20
N GLN A 78 -28.88 -16.65 -28.96
CA GLN A 78 -29.43 -15.45 -29.60
C GLN A 78 -28.54 -14.23 -29.28
N ALA A 79 -28.22 -13.44 -30.31
CA ALA A 79 -27.42 -12.24 -30.19
C ALA A 79 -28.17 -11.17 -29.38
N PHE A 80 -27.50 -10.59 -28.38
CA PHE A 80 -28.00 -9.40 -27.67
C PHE A 80 -27.90 -8.20 -28.61
N GLU A 81 -28.99 -7.47 -28.85
CA GLU A 81 -29.03 -6.28 -29.72
C GLU A 81 -29.49 -5.05 -28.94
N ILE A 82 -28.73 -3.94 -29.05
CA ILE A 82 -29.06 -2.64 -28.50
C ILE A 82 -29.43 -1.74 -29.69
N PRO A 83 -30.65 -1.15 -29.74
CA PRO A 83 -31.04 -0.24 -30.82
C PRO A 83 -30.19 1.05 -30.79
N ALA A 84 -29.67 1.47 -31.93
CA ALA A 84 -28.73 2.61 -32.04
C ALA A 84 -29.33 4.01 -31.77
N MET A 85 -30.66 4.14 -31.56
CA MET A 85 -31.37 5.43 -31.44
C MET A 85 -31.78 5.82 -30.00
N VAL A 86 -31.39 5.06 -28.98
CA VAL A 86 -31.73 5.32 -27.56
C VAL A 86 -30.55 5.91 -26.79
N SER A 87 -30.85 6.70 -25.75
CA SER A 87 -29.85 7.35 -24.90
C SER A 87 -28.97 6.31 -24.18
N PHE A 88 -27.73 6.67 -23.84
CA PHE A 88 -26.81 5.74 -23.17
C PHE A 88 -27.37 5.16 -21.86
N ARG A 89 -28.15 5.94 -21.11
CA ARG A 89 -28.84 5.48 -19.90
C ARG A 89 -29.84 4.36 -20.19
N GLU A 90 -30.59 4.47 -21.29
CA GLU A 90 -31.54 3.43 -21.71
C GLU A 90 -30.80 2.18 -22.21
N GLN A 91 -29.67 2.35 -22.91
CA GLN A 91 -28.82 1.23 -23.32
C GLN A 91 -28.22 0.50 -22.11
N LEU A 92 -27.74 1.24 -21.10
CA LEU A 92 -27.27 0.67 -19.85
C LEU A 92 -28.40 -0.05 -19.10
N GLN A 93 -29.62 0.49 -19.10
CA GLN A 93 -30.77 -0.19 -18.50
C GLN A 93 -31.09 -1.51 -19.23
N GLN A 94 -31.02 -1.54 -20.56
CA GLN A 94 -31.19 -2.79 -21.33
C GLN A 94 -30.12 -3.84 -21.00
N VAL A 95 -28.87 -3.40 -20.76
CA VAL A 95 -27.81 -4.28 -20.25
C VAL A 95 -28.20 -4.84 -18.88
N VAL A 96 -28.64 -4.00 -17.95
CA VAL A 96 -29.06 -4.43 -16.60
C VAL A 96 -30.28 -5.37 -16.63
N ASP A 97 -31.18 -5.20 -17.59
CA ASP A 97 -32.34 -6.05 -17.78
C ASP A 97 -31.98 -7.44 -18.37
N ASP A 98 -30.81 -7.56 -19.03
CA ASP A 98 -30.25 -8.85 -19.47
C ASP A 98 -29.75 -9.65 -18.28
N ASP A 99 -30.18 -10.91 -18.17
CA ASP A 99 -29.85 -11.79 -17.06
C ASP A 99 -28.35 -12.13 -16.95
N ARG A 100 -27.55 -11.83 -17.99
CA ARG A 100 -26.12 -12.17 -18.08
C ARG A 100 -25.18 -11.02 -17.69
N HIS A 101 -25.71 -9.83 -17.39
CA HIS A 101 -24.87 -8.64 -17.13
C HIS A 101 -23.91 -8.78 -15.95
N PHE A 102 -24.13 -9.74 -15.06
CA PHE A 102 -23.25 -10.01 -13.92
C PHE A 102 -21.89 -10.61 -14.31
N TYR A 103 -21.82 -11.40 -15.40
CA TYR A 103 -20.62 -12.17 -15.77
C TYR A 103 -20.26 -12.20 -17.26
N ASP A 104 -21.21 -11.90 -18.16
CA ASP A 104 -20.95 -11.99 -19.61
C ASP A 104 -20.38 -10.68 -20.14
N LEU A 105 -19.07 -10.70 -20.43
CA LEU A 105 -18.35 -9.55 -20.95
C LEU A 105 -18.88 -9.07 -22.31
N SER A 106 -19.48 -9.95 -23.12
CA SER A 106 -19.95 -9.60 -24.47
C SER A 106 -21.08 -8.57 -24.44
N VAL A 107 -21.95 -8.64 -23.42
CA VAL A 107 -23.04 -7.68 -23.20
C VAL A 107 -22.48 -6.27 -22.96
N TRP A 108 -21.40 -6.17 -22.19
CA TRP A 108 -20.72 -4.91 -21.87
C TRP A 108 -19.88 -4.36 -23.01
N GLN A 109 -19.25 -5.24 -23.80
CA GLN A 109 -18.52 -4.83 -25.01
C GLN A 109 -19.46 -4.09 -25.95
N LYS A 110 -20.66 -4.63 -26.17
CA LYS A 110 -21.68 -4.02 -27.03
C LYS A 110 -22.10 -2.62 -26.59
N LEU A 111 -22.26 -2.39 -25.28
CA LEU A 111 -22.57 -1.06 -24.73
C LEU A 111 -21.51 0.00 -25.09
N THR A 112 -20.26 -0.43 -25.27
CA THR A 112 -19.13 0.47 -25.55
C THR A 112 -18.69 0.49 -27.02
N GLU A 113 -19.34 -0.28 -27.90
CA GLU A 113 -18.97 -0.36 -29.33
C GLU A 113 -19.02 1.02 -30.01
N THR A 114 -20.04 1.82 -29.69
CA THR A 114 -20.22 3.17 -30.24
C THR A 114 -19.34 4.23 -29.55
N ALA A 115 -18.48 3.85 -28.60
CA ALA A 115 -17.69 4.81 -27.81
C ALA A 115 -16.72 5.65 -28.67
N THR A 116 -16.32 5.15 -29.84
CA THR A 116 -15.51 5.92 -30.80
C THR A 116 -16.25 7.08 -31.43
N ASP A 117 -17.58 7.01 -31.50
CA ASP A 117 -18.42 7.98 -32.20
C ASP A 117 -18.94 9.08 -31.27
N TRP A 118 -18.92 8.85 -29.95
CA TRP A 118 -19.34 9.84 -28.96
C TRP A 118 -18.51 11.13 -29.05
N SER A 119 -19.20 12.25 -28.90
CA SER A 119 -18.57 13.53 -28.55
C SER A 119 -17.92 13.44 -27.16
N ILE A 120 -17.10 14.43 -26.83
CA ILE A 120 -16.42 14.44 -25.53
C ILE A 120 -17.42 14.62 -24.39
N ASP A 121 -18.41 15.51 -24.55
CA ASP A 121 -19.44 15.73 -23.54
C ASP A 121 -20.27 14.46 -23.31
N GLU A 122 -20.65 13.77 -24.39
CA GLU A 122 -21.34 12.47 -24.30
C GLU A 122 -20.46 11.41 -23.62
N TYR A 123 -19.18 11.32 -23.97
CA TYR A 123 -18.26 10.39 -23.30
C TYR A 123 -18.13 10.70 -21.80
N MET A 124 -18.07 11.97 -21.41
CA MET A 124 -17.98 12.40 -20.01
C MET A 124 -19.28 12.12 -19.23
N ASP A 125 -20.45 12.41 -19.81
CA ASP A 125 -21.77 12.07 -19.24
C ASP A 125 -21.94 10.54 -19.08
N ASN A 126 -21.53 9.77 -20.10
CA ASN A 126 -21.58 8.32 -20.08
C ASN A 126 -20.61 7.73 -19.04
N SER A 127 -19.39 8.27 -18.96
CA SER A 127 -18.40 7.90 -17.94
C SER A 127 -18.93 8.14 -16.54
N TYR A 128 -19.53 9.32 -16.28
CA TYR A 128 -20.16 9.62 -15.00
C TYR A 128 -21.31 8.66 -14.68
N THR A 129 -22.14 8.32 -15.68
CA THR A 129 -23.21 7.33 -15.53
C THR A 129 -22.65 5.95 -15.13
N ILE A 130 -21.52 5.54 -15.71
CA ILE A 130 -20.85 4.27 -15.35
C ILE A 130 -20.23 4.34 -13.95
N GLN A 131 -19.69 5.48 -13.52
CA GLN A 131 -19.19 5.64 -12.14
C GLN A 131 -20.30 5.40 -11.13
N LEU A 132 -21.47 6.04 -11.31
CA LEU A 132 -22.63 5.85 -10.44
C LEU A 132 -23.14 4.40 -10.46
N PHE A 133 -23.19 3.80 -11.65
CA PHE A 133 -23.55 2.39 -11.80
C PHE A 133 -22.60 1.46 -11.05
N LEU A 134 -21.28 1.69 -11.15
CA LEU A 134 -20.28 0.88 -10.45
C LEU A 134 -20.38 1.04 -8.95
N VAL A 135 -20.53 2.27 -8.43
CA VAL A 135 -20.76 2.53 -6.99
C VAL A 135 -21.96 1.73 -6.50
N GLU A 136 -23.06 1.74 -7.26
CA GLU A 136 -24.22 0.97 -6.88
C GLU A 136 -23.93 -0.53 -6.97
N ARG A 137 -23.41 -1.05 -8.09
CA ARG A 137 -23.53 -2.47 -8.49
C ARG A 137 -22.26 -3.31 -8.40
N TYR A 138 -21.10 -2.75 -8.04
CA TYR A 138 -19.85 -3.51 -8.01
C TYR A 138 -19.87 -4.83 -7.21
N PRO A 139 -20.67 -5.02 -6.12
CA PRO A 139 -20.73 -6.31 -5.42
C PRO A 139 -21.34 -7.44 -6.26
N CYS A 140 -22.10 -7.09 -7.30
CA CYS A 140 -22.79 -8.03 -8.19
C CYS A 140 -22.05 -8.28 -9.51
N LEU A 141 -20.90 -7.65 -9.75
CA LEU A 141 -20.24 -7.70 -11.05
C LEU A 141 -18.96 -8.50 -10.97
N SER A 142 -18.73 -9.33 -12.01
CA SER A 142 -17.44 -10.00 -12.17
C SER A 142 -16.30 -8.99 -12.26
N LYS A 143 -15.15 -9.39 -11.70
CA LYS A 143 -13.92 -8.60 -11.71
C LYS A 143 -13.48 -8.25 -13.13
N GLU A 144 -13.73 -9.15 -14.09
CA GLU A 144 -13.45 -8.98 -15.50
C GLU A 144 -14.26 -7.83 -16.11
N ILE A 145 -15.55 -7.75 -15.80
CA ILE A 145 -16.43 -6.65 -16.24
C ILE A 145 -15.99 -5.33 -15.62
N ILE A 146 -15.70 -5.31 -14.32
CA ILE A 146 -15.22 -4.09 -13.65
C ILE A 146 -13.91 -3.62 -14.28
N ARG A 147 -12.92 -4.50 -14.46
CA ARG A 147 -11.65 -4.18 -15.12
C ARG A 147 -11.86 -3.67 -16.55
N PHE A 148 -12.79 -4.27 -17.29
CA PHE A 148 -13.16 -3.80 -18.63
C PHE A 148 -13.72 -2.39 -18.60
N LEU A 149 -14.69 -2.10 -17.73
CA LEU A 149 -15.30 -0.77 -17.60
C LEU A 149 -14.27 0.28 -17.15
N PHE A 150 -13.39 -0.07 -16.21
CA PHE A 150 -12.28 0.81 -15.81
C PHE A 150 -11.37 1.17 -16.98
N LYS A 151 -11.10 0.21 -17.88
CA LYS A 151 -10.29 0.45 -19.08
C LYS A 151 -11.08 1.22 -20.15
N ALA A 152 -12.33 0.86 -20.38
CA ALA A 152 -13.17 1.46 -21.42
C ALA A 152 -13.45 2.95 -21.17
N PHE A 153 -13.60 3.33 -19.90
CA PHE A 153 -13.89 4.70 -19.47
C PHE A 153 -12.70 5.43 -18.82
N ASP A 154 -11.51 4.82 -18.83
CA ASP A 154 -10.28 5.36 -18.24
C ASP A 154 -10.42 5.77 -16.76
N LEU A 155 -11.13 4.94 -15.99
CA LEU A 155 -11.45 5.25 -14.60
C LEU A 155 -10.23 5.12 -13.68
N ILE A 156 -9.18 4.41 -14.09
CA ILE A 156 -7.93 4.26 -13.32
C ILE A 156 -7.25 5.63 -13.14
N GLN A 157 -7.21 6.45 -14.18
CA GLN A 157 -6.55 7.76 -14.15
C GLN A 157 -7.47 8.90 -13.71
N LEU A 158 -8.75 8.61 -13.47
CA LEU A 158 -9.73 9.59 -12.99
C LEU A 158 -9.31 10.12 -11.61
N LYS A 159 -9.06 11.42 -11.53
CA LYS A 159 -8.69 12.19 -10.33
C LYS A 159 -9.73 13.29 -10.08
N ASP A 160 -9.78 13.85 -8.88
CA ASP A 160 -10.88 14.66 -8.37
C ASP A 160 -10.98 16.10 -8.94
N HIS A 161 -10.16 16.48 -9.91
CA HIS A 161 -10.00 17.89 -10.25
C HIS A 161 -10.49 18.26 -11.67
N ILE A 162 -11.31 19.32 -11.68
CA ILE A 162 -11.61 20.28 -12.77
C ILE A 162 -12.95 20.15 -13.52
N ALA A 163 -13.81 19.18 -13.17
CA ALA A 163 -15.23 19.27 -13.54
C ALA A 163 -16.12 18.51 -12.54
N THR A 164 -16.58 19.19 -11.48
CA THR A 164 -17.48 18.64 -10.46
C THR A 164 -18.74 17.98 -11.03
N ARG A 165 -19.12 18.29 -12.28
CA ARG A 165 -20.28 17.71 -12.95
C ARG A 165 -20.13 16.22 -13.35
N PHE A 166 -18.92 15.73 -13.64
CA PHE A 166 -18.73 14.40 -14.28
C PHE A 166 -17.89 13.41 -13.45
N ILE A 167 -17.67 13.72 -12.17
CA ILE A 167 -16.92 12.87 -11.24
C ILE A 167 -17.80 12.59 -10.03
N SER A 168 -17.97 11.32 -9.68
CA SER A 168 -18.70 10.90 -8.48
C SER A 168 -17.74 10.80 -7.30
N ALA A 169 -17.98 11.59 -6.25
CA ALA A 169 -17.21 11.53 -4.99
C ALA A 169 -17.26 10.12 -4.36
N ASP A 170 -18.44 9.49 -4.36
CA ASP A 170 -18.61 8.12 -3.88
C ASP A 170 -17.77 7.13 -4.70
N PHE A 171 -17.71 7.32 -6.02
CA PHE A 171 -16.85 6.51 -6.88
C PHE A 171 -15.38 6.70 -6.54
N ILE A 172 -14.90 7.94 -6.34
CA ILE A 172 -13.51 8.19 -5.96
C ILE A 172 -13.18 7.54 -4.61
N ALA A 173 -14.07 7.65 -3.63
CA ALA A 173 -13.90 7.03 -2.31
C ALA A 173 -13.84 5.49 -2.39
N LEU A 174 -14.70 4.88 -3.21
CA LEU A 174 -14.79 3.42 -3.35
C LEU A 174 -13.90 2.85 -4.46
N LYS A 175 -13.22 3.68 -5.26
CA LYS A 175 -12.51 3.29 -6.48
C LYS A 175 -11.56 2.10 -6.28
N ARG A 176 -10.77 2.14 -5.19
CA ARG A 176 -9.85 1.06 -4.83
C ARG A 176 -10.61 -0.22 -4.50
N GLU A 177 -11.67 -0.13 -3.71
CA GLU A 177 -12.48 -1.28 -3.33
C GLU A 177 -13.17 -1.92 -4.54
N ILE A 178 -13.79 -1.09 -5.40
CA ILE A 178 -14.42 -1.52 -6.65
C ILE A 178 -13.40 -2.24 -7.55
N PHE A 179 -12.19 -1.70 -7.70
CA PHE A 179 -11.18 -2.30 -8.57
C PHE A 179 -10.60 -3.62 -8.03
N HIS A 180 -10.57 -3.78 -6.71
CA HIS A 180 -9.97 -4.92 -6.01
C HIS A 180 -11.01 -5.92 -5.47
N VAL A 181 -12.20 -5.99 -6.08
CA VAL A 181 -13.18 -7.02 -5.75
C VAL A 181 -12.60 -8.44 -5.85
N PRO A 182 -13.05 -9.37 -4.99
CA PRO A 182 -12.68 -10.77 -5.11
C PRO A 182 -13.16 -11.37 -6.45
N PRO A 183 -12.47 -12.41 -6.97
CA PRO A 183 -12.77 -13.02 -8.25
C PRO A 183 -13.99 -13.97 -8.16
N PHE A 184 -15.13 -13.47 -7.70
CA PHE A 184 -16.37 -14.23 -7.59
C PHE A 184 -16.93 -14.64 -8.95
N SER A 185 -17.44 -15.87 -9.05
CA SER A 185 -18.22 -16.33 -10.19
C SER A 185 -19.68 -15.90 -10.05
N PHE A 186 -20.29 -15.40 -11.12
CA PHE A 186 -21.73 -15.08 -11.15
C PHE A 186 -22.51 -16.01 -12.09
N ARG A 187 -21.91 -17.11 -12.54
CA ARG A 187 -22.55 -18.08 -13.46
C ARG A 187 -23.78 -18.77 -12.85
N ILE A 188 -23.82 -18.87 -11.53
CA ILE A 188 -24.96 -19.39 -10.76
C ILE A 188 -26.21 -18.51 -10.83
N ALA A 189 -26.13 -17.29 -11.40
CA ALA A 189 -27.26 -16.36 -11.48
C ALA A 189 -28.53 -17.00 -12.06
N LYS A 190 -28.41 -17.95 -13.01
CA LYS A 190 -29.57 -18.65 -13.59
C LYS A 190 -30.33 -19.52 -12.59
N GLY A 191 -29.65 -20.06 -11.58
CA GLY A 191 -30.25 -20.87 -10.51
C GLY A 191 -30.93 -20.05 -9.42
N ILE A 192 -30.58 -18.76 -9.29
CA ILE A 192 -31.12 -17.87 -8.27
C ILE A 192 -32.40 -17.17 -8.79
N PRO A 193 -33.47 -17.05 -7.97
CA PRO A 193 -34.68 -16.30 -8.33
C PRO A 193 -34.35 -14.87 -8.78
N LYS A 194 -34.92 -14.44 -9.92
CA LYS A 194 -34.51 -13.21 -10.63
C LYS A 194 -34.56 -11.97 -9.74
N GLU A 195 -35.60 -11.85 -8.93
CA GLU A 195 -35.85 -10.76 -7.99
C GLU A 195 -34.89 -10.76 -6.79
N ARG A 196 -34.28 -11.90 -6.44
CA ARG A 196 -33.35 -12.04 -5.31
C ARG A 196 -31.88 -12.12 -5.71
N ARG A 197 -31.55 -12.19 -7.00
CA ARG A 197 -30.15 -12.25 -7.50
C ARG A 197 -29.27 -11.12 -6.95
N LYS A 198 -29.78 -9.88 -7.00
CA LYS A 198 -29.05 -8.71 -6.48
C LYS A 198 -28.78 -8.90 -4.99
N GLU A 199 -29.83 -9.15 -4.21
CA GLU A 199 -29.74 -9.38 -2.76
C GLU A 199 -28.71 -10.46 -2.42
N TYR A 200 -28.79 -11.61 -3.09
CA TYR A 200 -27.86 -12.73 -2.89
C TYR A 200 -26.39 -12.34 -3.09
N PHE A 201 -26.06 -11.72 -4.22
CA PHE A 201 -24.68 -11.36 -4.50
C PHE A 201 -24.15 -10.27 -3.57
N TYR A 202 -25.00 -9.35 -3.10
CA TYR A 202 -24.60 -8.41 -2.05
C TYR A 202 -24.33 -9.11 -0.73
N LEU A 203 -25.19 -10.01 -0.28
CA LEU A 203 -24.97 -10.78 0.95
C LEU A 203 -23.67 -11.60 0.86
N ARG A 204 -23.43 -12.26 -0.27
CA ARG A 204 -22.19 -13.01 -0.51
C ARG A 204 -20.94 -12.12 -0.45
N TYR A 205 -21.01 -10.92 -1.01
CA TYR A 205 -19.92 -9.94 -0.90
C TYR A 205 -19.77 -9.38 0.53
N GLU A 206 -20.88 -9.08 1.22
CA GLU A 206 -20.91 -8.63 2.63
C GLU A 206 -20.19 -9.64 3.53
N ILE A 207 -20.48 -10.93 3.37
CA ILE A 207 -19.79 -12.02 4.08
C ILE A 207 -18.27 -11.94 3.87
N TYR A 208 -17.82 -11.80 2.62
CA TYR A 208 -16.40 -11.63 2.33
C TYR A 208 -15.81 -10.38 3.00
N GLN A 209 -16.53 -9.26 3.01
CA GLN A 209 -16.07 -8.04 3.68
C GLN A 209 -16.01 -8.17 5.20
N MET A 210 -16.96 -8.86 5.82
CA MET A 210 -16.95 -9.14 7.26
C MET A 210 -15.69 -9.89 7.66
N ILE A 211 -15.32 -10.91 6.87
CA ILE A 211 -14.08 -11.67 7.06
C ILE A 211 -12.86 -10.77 6.82
N ALA A 212 -12.79 -10.08 5.67
CA ALA A 212 -11.62 -9.31 5.25
C ALA A 212 -11.32 -8.09 6.16
N LYS A 213 -12.36 -7.39 6.63
CA LYS A 213 -12.23 -6.18 7.45
C LYS A 213 -12.29 -6.47 8.97
N LYS A 214 -12.51 -7.74 9.37
CA LYS A 214 -12.74 -8.16 10.77
C LYS A 214 -13.86 -7.35 11.45
N GLN A 215 -14.86 -6.90 10.68
CA GLN A 215 -15.94 -6.05 11.17
C GLN A 215 -17.09 -6.92 11.68
N ASN A 216 -17.48 -6.70 12.94
CA ASN A 216 -18.54 -7.46 13.59
C ASN A 216 -19.65 -6.50 14.06
N HIS A 217 -20.56 -6.14 13.16
CA HIS A 217 -21.69 -5.23 13.43
C HIS A 217 -22.83 -5.92 14.22
N GLY A 218 -22.48 -6.74 15.22
CA GLY A 218 -23.44 -7.46 16.05
C GLY A 218 -24.06 -8.74 15.44
N MET A 219 -23.70 -9.10 14.20
CA MET A 219 -24.11 -10.36 13.56
C MET A 219 -22.90 -11.20 13.18
N SER A 220 -22.97 -12.52 13.41
CA SER A 220 -21.90 -13.44 13.05
C SER A 220 -21.88 -13.75 11.55
N VAL A 221 -20.69 -14.07 11.03
CA VAL A 221 -20.50 -14.54 9.65
C VAL A 221 -21.38 -15.75 9.35
N GLU A 222 -21.49 -16.69 10.31
CA GLU A 222 -22.35 -17.87 10.20
C GLU A 222 -23.84 -17.51 10.01
N ALA A 223 -24.35 -16.53 10.76
CA ALA A 223 -25.72 -16.07 10.59
C ALA A 223 -25.95 -15.50 9.18
N ARG A 224 -24.99 -14.73 8.66
CA ARG A 224 -25.06 -14.19 7.29
C ARG A 224 -24.96 -15.25 6.21
N ILE A 225 -24.15 -16.28 6.42
CA ILE A 225 -24.09 -17.44 5.52
C ILE A 225 -25.45 -18.13 5.45
N ASN A 226 -26.14 -18.29 6.59
CA ASN A 226 -27.48 -18.86 6.62
C ASN A 226 -28.50 -17.97 5.87
N ASP A 227 -28.50 -16.66 6.11
CA ASP A 227 -29.35 -15.70 5.39
C ASP A 227 -29.14 -15.80 3.86
N CYS A 228 -27.89 -16.00 3.42
CA CYS A 228 -27.52 -16.17 2.03
C CYS A 228 -27.97 -17.54 1.48
N ALA A 229 -27.75 -18.61 2.24
CA ALA A 229 -28.14 -19.98 1.89
C ALA A 229 -29.66 -20.16 1.79
N ASP A 230 -30.44 -19.43 2.60
CA ASP A 230 -31.90 -19.37 2.53
C ASP A 230 -32.41 -18.85 1.17
N ILE A 231 -31.59 -18.07 0.46
CA ILE A 231 -31.88 -17.66 -0.92
C ILE A 231 -31.46 -18.75 -1.91
N PHE A 232 -30.21 -19.21 -1.79
CA PHE A 232 -29.61 -20.17 -2.70
C PHE A 232 -28.39 -20.87 -2.08
N ALA A 233 -28.58 -22.13 -1.68
CA ALA A 233 -27.56 -22.95 -1.02
C ALA A 233 -26.63 -23.70 -2.00
N GLU A 234 -26.98 -23.83 -3.28
CA GLU A 234 -26.19 -24.56 -4.28
C GLU A 234 -25.02 -23.73 -4.86
N ASP A 235 -24.41 -22.87 -4.04
CA ASP A 235 -23.21 -22.09 -4.38
C ASP A 235 -22.00 -22.61 -3.61
N SER A 236 -21.03 -23.18 -4.31
CA SER A 236 -19.79 -23.64 -3.69
C SER A 236 -18.94 -22.50 -3.14
N GLU A 237 -19.01 -21.29 -3.71
CA GLU A 237 -18.25 -20.13 -3.25
C GLU A 237 -18.78 -19.61 -1.90
N LEU A 238 -20.08 -19.73 -1.63
CA LEU A 238 -20.68 -19.41 -0.34
C LEU A 238 -20.10 -20.29 0.78
N TRP A 239 -20.10 -21.61 0.59
CA TRP A 239 -19.53 -22.56 1.55
C TRP A 239 -18.00 -22.44 1.63
N THR A 240 -17.34 -22.05 0.53
CA THR A 240 -15.91 -21.71 0.54
C THR A 240 -15.62 -20.52 1.47
N LEU A 241 -16.49 -19.50 1.52
CA LEU A 241 -16.35 -18.40 2.48
C LEU A 241 -16.48 -18.88 3.94
N GLN A 242 -17.29 -19.91 4.21
CA GLN A 242 -17.36 -20.53 5.54
C GLN A 242 -16.05 -21.20 5.95
N LEU A 243 -15.40 -21.91 5.02
CA LEU A 243 -14.07 -22.48 5.26
C LEU A 243 -13.03 -21.39 5.55
N ILE A 244 -13.10 -20.28 4.82
CA ILE A 244 -12.20 -19.13 5.00
C ILE A 244 -12.41 -18.50 6.39
N ASP A 245 -13.65 -18.29 6.81
CA ASP A 245 -13.98 -17.80 8.16
C ASP A 245 -13.47 -18.74 9.27
N LEU A 246 -13.61 -20.05 9.08
CA LEU A 246 -13.09 -21.05 10.02
C LEU A 246 -11.55 -21.02 10.11
N LEU A 247 -10.86 -20.85 8.99
CA LEU A 247 -9.40 -20.66 8.98
C LEU A 247 -8.99 -19.35 9.63
N ASP A 248 -9.73 -18.27 9.38
CA ASP A 248 -9.47 -16.98 9.99
C ASP A 248 -9.58 -17.05 11.53
N LYS A 249 -10.60 -17.73 12.06
CA LYS A 249 -10.83 -17.94 13.49
C LYS A 249 -9.82 -18.88 14.15
N SER A 250 -9.28 -19.84 13.40
CA SER A 250 -8.33 -20.84 13.89
C SER A 250 -6.85 -20.46 13.66
N ASP A 251 -6.59 -19.19 13.34
CA ASP A 251 -5.26 -18.68 12.98
C ASP A 251 -4.58 -19.48 11.87
N SER A 252 -5.38 -20.10 11.00
CA SER A 252 -4.98 -20.96 9.89
C SER A 252 -4.44 -22.35 10.27
N PHE A 253 -4.47 -22.77 11.54
CA PHE A 253 -3.86 -24.05 11.94
C PHE A 253 -4.87 -25.19 12.17
N LEU A 254 -6.16 -24.89 12.38
CA LEU A 254 -7.19 -25.89 12.72
C LEU A 254 -6.74 -26.81 13.87
N ASP A 255 -6.31 -26.22 14.98
CA ASP A 255 -5.68 -26.95 16.10
C ASP A 255 -6.65 -27.94 16.78
N THR A 256 -7.96 -27.64 16.82
CA THR A 256 -8.96 -28.46 17.50
C THR A 256 -9.50 -29.58 16.60
N GLU A 257 -9.90 -30.70 17.21
CA GLU A 257 -10.52 -31.83 16.49
C GLU A 257 -11.86 -31.42 15.86
N ILE A 258 -12.65 -30.61 16.57
CA ILE A 258 -13.93 -30.09 16.09
C ILE A 258 -13.74 -29.23 14.83
N ASP A 259 -12.74 -28.34 14.81
CA ASP A 259 -12.47 -27.49 13.64
C ASP A 259 -12.06 -28.35 12.43
N ARG A 260 -11.26 -29.41 12.65
CA ARG A 260 -10.85 -30.32 11.57
C ARG A 260 -12.03 -31.12 11.01
N GLU A 261 -12.88 -31.68 11.86
CA GLU A 261 -14.09 -32.41 11.44
C GLU A 261 -15.05 -31.50 10.67
N THR A 262 -15.24 -30.27 11.18
CA THR A 262 -16.11 -29.26 10.53
C THR A 262 -15.54 -28.87 9.16
N PHE A 263 -14.23 -28.59 9.08
CA PHE A 263 -13.56 -28.24 7.83
C PHE A 263 -13.65 -29.37 6.80
N GLN A 264 -13.43 -30.62 7.22
CA GLN A 264 -13.54 -31.78 6.35
C GLN A 264 -14.97 -31.98 5.82
N THR A 265 -15.98 -31.87 6.71
CA THR A 265 -17.40 -32.02 6.33
C THR A 265 -17.79 -30.98 5.28
N LEU A 266 -17.37 -29.73 5.45
CA LEU A 266 -17.62 -28.66 4.49
C LEU A 266 -16.89 -28.90 3.16
N LEU A 267 -15.66 -29.42 3.17
CA LEU A 267 -14.96 -29.81 1.93
C LEU A 267 -15.69 -30.93 1.19
N GLU A 268 -16.22 -31.93 1.90
CA GLU A 268 -17.02 -33.01 1.30
C GLU A 268 -18.30 -32.47 0.68
N GLN A 269 -19.00 -31.55 1.36
CA GLN A 269 -20.16 -30.86 0.80
C GLN A 269 -19.81 -30.07 -0.46
N ILE A 270 -18.70 -29.34 -0.48
CA ILE A 270 -18.25 -28.55 -1.65
C ILE A 270 -17.86 -29.44 -2.82
N LYS A 271 -17.34 -30.66 -2.58
CA LYS A 271 -17.00 -31.62 -3.65
C LYS A 271 -18.21 -32.12 -4.43
N GLU A 272 -19.38 -32.19 -3.79
CA GLU A 272 -20.64 -32.54 -4.45
C GLU A 272 -21.22 -31.36 -5.27
N LEU A 273 -20.67 -30.16 -5.09
CA LEU A 273 -20.95 -28.95 -5.87
C LEU A 273 -19.85 -28.69 -6.90
N ASP A 274 -19.98 -27.62 -7.68
CA ASP A 274 -18.96 -27.19 -8.63
C ASP A 274 -17.70 -26.69 -7.91
N GLN A 275 -16.58 -27.39 -8.05
CA GLN A 275 -15.30 -26.95 -7.49
C GLN A 275 -14.80 -25.66 -8.14
N ASN A 276 -14.28 -24.77 -7.32
CA ASN A 276 -13.62 -23.53 -7.74
C ASN A 276 -12.12 -23.53 -7.34
N PRO A 277 -11.28 -22.67 -7.92
CA PRO A 277 -9.84 -22.61 -7.61
C PRO A 277 -9.53 -22.46 -6.12
N THR A 278 -10.37 -21.72 -5.39
CA THR A 278 -10.20 -21.52 -3.94
C THR A 278 -10.50 -22.81 -3.17
N SER A 279 -11.57 -23.52 -3.50
CA SER A 279 -11.90 -24.80 -2.85
C SER A 279 -10.83 -25.88 -3.08
N LEU A 280 -10.23 -25.92 -4.27
CA LEU A 280 -9.11 -26.81 -4.59
C LEU A 280 -7.87 -26.46 -3.77
N PHE A 281 -7.53 -25.17 -3.71
CA PHE A 281 -6.46 -24.66 -2.86
C PHE A 281 -6.69 -25.05 -1.39
N LEU A 282 -7.89 -24.83 -0.86
CA LEU A 282 -8.23 -25.16 0.53
C LEU A 282 -8.21 -26.68 0.81
N THR A 283 -8.59 -27.50 -0.17
CA THR A 283 -8.48 -28.96 -0.06
C THR A 283 -7.01 -29.38 0.12
N ASN A 284 -6.13 -28.88 -0.75
CA ASN A 284 -4.70 -29.18 -0.67
C ASN A 284 -4.07 -28.62 0.60
N TYR A 285 -4.50 -27.42 1.01
CA TYR A 285 -4.08 -26.80 2.27
C TYR A 285 -4.46 -27.66 3.49
N PHE A 286 -5.68 -28.18 3.52
CA PHE A 286 -6.14 -29.08 4.59
C PHE A 286 -5.37 -30.41 4.60
N ASN A 287 -5.06 -30.97 3.43
CA ASN A 287 -4.25 -32.19 3.32
C ASN A 287 -2.83 -31.98 3.88
N LEU A 288 -2.22 -30.81 3.65
CA LEU A 288 -0.95 -30.43 4.25
C LEU A 288 -1.03 -30.38 5.78
N LEU A 289 -2.05 -29.71 6.33
CA LEU A 289 -2.23 -29.60 7.78
C LEU A 289 -2.45 -30.96 8.45
N THR A 290 -3.18 -31.87 7.78
CA THR A 290 -3.49 -33.21 8.29
C THR A 290 -2.42 -34.26 7.99
N LYS A 291 -1.36 -33.89 7.23
CA LYS A 291 -0.30 -34.81 6.76
C LYS A 291 -0.84 -36.05 6.05
N SER A 292 -1.97 -35.89 5.35
CA SER A 292 -2.67 -36.99 4.68
C SER A 292 -2.12 -37.29 3.28
N THR A 293 -1.14 -36.53 2.78
CA THR A 293 -0.47 -36.78 1.49
C THR A 293 0.97 -36.26 1.50
N ASP A 294 1.91 -37.07 0.98
CA ASP A 294 3.29 -36.66 0.71
C ASP A 294 3.32 -35.76 -0.53
N SER A 295 3.29 -34.45 -0.33
CA SER A 295 3.19 -33.50 -1.42
C SER A 295 4.10 -32.31 -1.16
N GLU A 296 5.37 -32.47 -1.50
CA GLU A 296 6.33 -31.37 -1.56
C GLU A 296 6.16 -30.51 -2.84
N THR A 297 5.11 -30.74 -3.66
CA THR A 297 4.99 -30.17 -5.03
C THR A 297 3.59 -29.62 -5.46
N ILE A 298 2.50 -29.71 -4.68
CA ILE A 298 1.11 -29.55 -5.21
C ILE A 298 0.58 -28.11 -5.30
N PHE A 299 1.46 -27.12 -5.25
CA PHE A 299 1.05 -25.78 -4.86
C PHE A 299 1.41 -24.75 -5.94
N ASP A 300 0.64 -24.78 -7.03
CA ASP A 300 0.59 -23.71 -8.02
C ASP A 300 -0.45 -22.67 -7.57
N TRP A 301 0.01 -21.46 -7.26
CA TRP A 301 -0.83 -20.42 -6.67
C TRP A 301 -0.92 -19.20 -7.56
N HIS A 302 -2.16 -18.76 -7.77
CA HIS A 302 -2.43 -17.46 -8.35
C HIS A 302 -3.39 -16.71 -7.45
N LYS A 303 -2.86 -15.86 -6.55
CA LYS A 303 -3.68 -15.07 -5.60
C LYS A 303 -4.84 -14.34 -6.27
N GLU A 304 -4.65 -13.90 -7.51
CA GLU A 304 -5.66 -13.20 -8.30
C GLU A 304 -6.92 -14.03 -8.60
N GLN A 305 -6.81 -15.37 -8.54
CA GLN A 305 -7.89 -16.34 -8.75
C GLN A 305 -8.52 -16.82 -7.43
N LEU A 306 -7.95 -16.46 -6.27
CA LEU A 306 -8.39 -16.93 -4.96
C LEU A 306 -9.25 -15.88 -4.25
N ILE A 307 -10.40 -16.32 -3.74
CA ILE A 307 -11.37 -15.55 -2.94
C ILE A 307 -10.89 -15.45 -1.47
N ILE A 308 -9.57 -15.44 -1.23
CA ILE A 308 -8.98 -15.35 0.11
C ILE A 308 -8.56 -13.90 0.36
N PRO A 309 -8.93 -13.26 1.49
CA PRO A 309 -8.43 -11.94 1.85
C PRO A 309 -6.89 -11.88 1.91
N GLU A 310 -6.31 -10.71 1.65
CA GLU A 310 -4.84 -10.56 1.54
C GLU A 310 -4.09 -10.94 2.82
N GLU A 311 -4.53 -10.44 3.97
CA GLU A 311 -3.91 -10.75 5.26
C GLU A 311 -3.98 -12.26 5.58
N LEU A 312 -5.15 -12.89 5.37
CA LEU A 312 -5.33 -14.32 5.60
C LEU A 312 -4.50 -15.15 4.62
N PHE A 313 -4.38 -14.73 3.36
CA PHE A 313 -3.52 -15.40 2.40
C PHE A 313 -2.04 -15.38 2.84
N LEU A 314 -1.54 -14.25 3.35
CA LEU A 314 -0.19 -14.16 3.91
C LEU A 314 -0.01 -15.06 5.13
N LEU A 315 -1.01 -15.12 6.01
CA LEU A 315 -1.03 -16.02 7.16
C LEU A 315 -0.94 -17.48 6.71
N MET A 316 -1.82 -17.89 5.79
CA MET A 316 -1.87 -19.24 5.22
C MET A 316 -0.55 -19.61 4.56
N LEU A 317 0.01 -18.76 3.71
CA LEU A 317 1.27 -19.01 3.02
C LEU A 317 2.43 -19.17 4.01
N GLY A 318 2.48 -18.33 5.05
CA GLY A 318 3.46 -18.50 6.13
C GLY A 318 3.26 -19.81 6.90
N THR A 319 2.01 -20.27 7.07
CA THR A 319 1.70 -21.58 7.66
C THR A 319 2.17 -22.73 6.78
N ILE A 320 2.03 -22.63 5.46
CA ILE A 320 2.55 -23.65 4.52
C ILE A 320 4.05 -23.79 4.71
N PHE A 321 4.79 -22.68 4.65
CA PHE A 321 6.23 -22.68 4.87
C PHE A 321 6.62 -23.21 6.26
N PHE A 322 5.82 -22.91 7.28
CA PHE A 322 6.06 -23.45 8.61
C PHE A 322 5.89 -24.98 8.66
N GLN A 323 4.85 -25.52 8.02
CA GLN A 323 4.59 -26.97 7.97
C GLN A 323 5.64 -27.70 7.13
N THR A 324 6.15 -27.08 6.07
CA THR A 324 7.26 -27.60 5.24
C THR A 324 8.64 -27.31 5.82
N GLN A 325 8.73 -26.81 7.07
CA GLN A 325 9.98 -26.51 7.79
C GLN A 325 10.84 -25.39 7.17
N GLN A 326 10.29 -24.61 6.24
CA GLN A 326 10.90 -23.40 5.67
C GLN A 326 10.66 -22.19 6.60
N TYR A 327 11.37 -22.14 7.71
CA TYR A 327 11.08 -21.18 8.79
C TYR A 327 11.43 -19.72 8.50
N VAL A 328 12.41 -19.46 7.63
CA VAL A 328 12.80 -18.09 7.27
C VAL A 328 11.72 -17.41 6.42
N PRO A 329 11.21 -18.02 5.32
CA PRO A 329 10.05 -17.52 4.58
C PRO A 329 8.82 -17.33 5.46
N ALA A 330 8.50 -18.32 6.32
CA ALA A 330 7.38 -18.24 7.25
C ALA A 330 7.47 -17.00 8.16
N PHE A 331 8.64 -16.74 8.76
CA PHE A 331 8.86 -15.58 9.60
C PHE A 331 8.74 -14.25 8.83
N ASN A 332 9.30 -14.19 7.61
CA ASN A 332 9.28 -12.97 6.80
C ASN A 332 7.88 -12.59 6.31
N LEU A 333 6.99 -13.56 6.11
CA LEU A 333 5.57 -13.29 5.84
C LEU A 333 4.83 -12.86 7.10
N TRP A 334 4.94 -13.64 8.17
CA TRP A 334 4.19 -13.37 9.40
C TRP A 334 4.59 -12.08 10.11
N LYS A 335 5.81 -11.57 9.92
CA LYS A 335 6.21 -10.25 10.46
C LYS A 335 5.51 -9.07 9.79
N GLN A 336 4.90 -9.26 8.62
CA GLN A 336 4.14 -8.24 7.90
C GLN A 336 2.68 -8.15 8.38
N LEU A 337 2.18 -9.17 9.09
CA LEU A 337 0.80 -9.22 9.58
C LEU A 337 0.51 -8.19 10.67
N ASP A 338 -0.76 -7.94 10.94
CA ASP A 338 -1.20 -7.08 12.03
C ASP A 338 -0.77 -7.60 13.40
N LEU A 339 -0.74 -6.70 14.38
CA LEU A 339 -0.31 -7.00 15.74
C LEU A 339 -1.15 -8.12 16.39
N SER A 340 -2.47 -8.17 16.12
CA SER A 340 -3.36 -9.22 16.63
C SER A 340 -2.94 -10.62 16.16
N ARG A 341 -2.65 -10.78 14.87
CA ARG A 341 -2.12 -12.03 14.30
C ARG A 341 -0.74 -12.37 14.82
N LYS A 342 0.14 -11.37 14.95
CA LYS A 342 1.47 -11.57 15.56
C LYS A 342 1.36 -12.13 16.99
N ILE A 343 0.39 -11.65 17.78
CA ILE A 343 0.13 -12.15 19.13
C ILE A 343 -0.32 -13.61 19.10
N ALA A 344 -1.26 -13.97 18.21
CA ALA A 344 -1.72 -15.35 18.05
C ALA A 344 -0.57 -16.31 17.67
N LEU A 345 0.32 -15.86 16.78
CA LEU A 345 1.49 -16.60 16.32
C LEU A 345 2.65 -16.67 17.33
N LYS A 346 2.49 -16.14 18.56
CA LYS A 346 3.56 -16.10 19.58
C LYS A 346 4.20 -17.45 19.85
N LYS A 347 3.43 -18.55 19.85
CA LYS A 347 3.98 -19.91 20.03
C LYS A 347 4.85 -20.31 18.83
N HIS A 348 4.37 -20.06 17.62
CA HIS A 348 5.08 -20.36 16.37
C HIS A 348 6.39 -19.56 16.24
N PHE A 349 6.39 -18.27 16.59
CA PHE A 349 7.63 -17.48 16.60
C PHE A 349 8.69 -18.03 17.56
N LYS A 350 8.29 -18.63 18.70
CA LYS A 350 9.23 -19.30 19.60
C LYS A 350 9.81 -20.56 18.97
N VAL A 351 9.02 -21.31 18.21
CA VAL A 351 9.46 -22.52 17.49
C VAL A 351 10.42 -22.16 16.36
N ILE A 352 10.16 -21.09 15.62
CA ILE A 352 11.00 -20.63 14.51
C ILE A 352 12.33 -20.01 15.00
N SER A 353 12.32 -19.30 16.14
CA SER A 353 13.47 -18.52 16.62
C SER A 353 14.84 -19.24 16.64
N PRO A 354 14.96 -20.54 16.93
CA PRO A 354 16.24 -21.26 16.87
C PRO A 354 16.82 -21.36 15.45
N TYR A 355 15.95 -21.52 14.45
CA TYR A 355 16.27 -21.77 13.04
C TYR A 355 16.52 -20.50 12.21
N LEU A 356 16.29 -19.32 12.79
CA LEU A 356 16.51 -18.04 12.13
C LEU A 356 17.99 -17.64 12.11
N MET A 357 18.38 -17.00 11.00
CA MET A 357 19.67 -16.35 10.81
C MET A 357 19.84 -15.15 11.76
N LYS A 358 21.07 -14.64 11.90
CA LYS A 358 21.44 -13.70 12.98
C LYS A 358 20.58 -12.43 13.00
N GLN A 359 20.20 -11.90 11.84
CA GLN A 359 19.42 -10.68 11.68
C GLN A 359 17.94 -10.91 12.02
N GLU A 360 17.32 -11.93 11.43
CA GLU A 360 15.94 -12.34 11.65
C GLU A 360 15.73 -12.77 13.10
N LYS A 361 16.75 -13.38 13.73
CA LYS A 361 16.72 -13.71 15.16
C LYS A 361 16.71 -12.46 16.03
N LYS A 362 17.37 -11.37 15.62
CA LYS A 362 17.30 -10.07 16.31
C LYS A 362 15.91 -9.45 16.14
N GLU A 363 15.35 -9.48 14.94
CA GLU A 363 13.99 -9.02 14.62
C GLU A 363 12.92 -9.82 15.40
N CYS A 364 12.98 -11.14 15.35
CA CYS A 364 12.08 -12.03 16.07
C CYS A 364 12.13 -11.80 17.57
N ARG A 365 13.32 -11.55 18.15
CA ARG A 365 13.45 -11.17 19.57
C ARG A 365 12.82 -9.80 19.87
N LYS A 366 12.96 -8.82 18.99
CA LYS A 366 12.30 -7.50 19.15
C LYS A 366 10.78 -7.66 19.11
N LEU A 367 10.27 -8.37 18.11
CA LEU A 367 8.85 -8.67 17.94
C LEU A 367 8.27 -9.45 19.13
N LEU A 368 8.97 -10.48 19.62
CA LEU A 368 8.55 -11.21 20.83
C LEU A 368 8.57 -10.35 22.11
N LYS A 369 9.40 -9.31 22.17
CA LYS A 369 9.38 -8.34 23.27
C LYS A 369 8.20 -7.38 23.15
N GLU A 370 7.92 -6.89 21.95
CA GLU A 370 6.77 -6.04 21.64
C GLU A 370 5.45 -6.74 21.97
N ILE A 371 5.26 -7.97 21.50
CA ILE A 371 4.10 -8.82 21.84
C ILE A 371 3.95 -8.97 23.36
N ARG A 372 5.06 -9.15 24.10
CA ARG A 372 5.01 -9.26 25.57
C ARG A 372 4.58 -7.95 26.22
N LYS A 373 5.06 -6.79 25.73
CA LYS A 373 4.68 -5.49 26.27
C LYS A 373 3.18 -5.23 26.08
N VAL A 374 2.64 -5.57 24.91
CA VAL A 374 1.23 -5.37 24.59
C VAL A 374 0.33 -6.36 25.35
N ALA A 375 0.75 -7.63 25.45
CA ALA A 375 0.01 -8.64 26.21
C ALA A 375 0.07 -8.44 27.74
N ALA A 376 0.91 -7.52 28.23
CA ALA A 376 1.04 -7.20 29.64
C ALA A 376 0.16 -6.00 30.03
N THR A 377 -1.17 -6.18 30.10
CA THR A 377 -2.11 -5.24 30.77
C THR A 377 -3.25 -6.02 31.44
N PRO A 378 -3.96 -5.50 32.48
CA PRO A 378 -3.55 -4.80 33.70
C PRO A 378 -3.43 -5.75 34.92
N ALA A 379 -3.42 -7.08 34.75
CA ALA A 379 -3.39 -8.03 35.88
C ALA A 379 -1.99 -8.20 36.51
N GLU A 380 -0.91 -8.04 35.74
CA GLU A 380 0.46 -8.12 36.27
C GLU A 380 0.94 -6.80 36.91
N VAL A 381 0.37 -5.66 36.49
CA VAL A 381 0.71 -4.34 37.05
C VAL A 381 0.15 -4.18 38.47
N THR A 382 -1.00 -4.76 38.77
CA THR A 382 -1.58 -4.77 40.13
C THR A 382 -0.78 -5.65 41.08
N ALA A 383 -0.34 -6.84 40.67
CA ALA A 383 0.51 -7.70 41.50
C ALA A 383 1.87 -7.08 41.81
N THR A 384 2.43 -6.32 40.85
CA THR A 384 3.72 -5.63 41.03
C THR A 384 3.58 -4.36 41.89
N ARG A 385 2.48 -3.59 41.73
CA ARG A 385 2.15 -2.46 42.62
C ARG A 385 1.87 -2.91 44.06
N ILE A 386 1.18 -4.02 44.28
CA ILE A 386 0.92 -4.56 45.64
C ILE A 386 2.25 -4.93 46.33
N LYS A 387 3.20 -5.51 45.60
CA LYS A 387 4.55 -5.79 46.15
C LYS A 387 5.31 -4.52 46.50
N HIS A 388 5.24 -3.48 45.67
CA HIS A 388 5.89 -2.20 45.98
C HIS A 388 5.23 -1.47 47.15
N VAL A 389 3.90 -1.47 47.24
CA VAL A 389 3.17 -0.92 48.39
C VAL A 389 3.52 -1.67 49.68
N ALA A 390 3.63 -3.00 49.63
CA ALA A 390 4.05 -3.80 50.79
C ALA A 390 5.48 -3.46 51.25
N ILE A 391 6.40 -3.21 50.32
CA ILE A 391 7.78 -2.77 50.63
C ILE A 391 7.78 -1.37 51.26
N TYR A 392 6.98 -0.43 50.74
CA TYR A 392 6.87 0.91 51.32
C TYR A 392 6.24 0.90 52.71
N ILE A 393 5.24 0.05 52.96
CA ILE A 393 4.64 -0.13 54.30
C ILE A 393 5.67 -0.71 55.28
N LEU A 394 6.47 -1.69 54.85
CA LEU A 394 7.56 -2.25 55.68
C LEU A 394 8.63 -1.21 56.00
N ALA A 395 9.04 -0.40 55.02
CA ALA A 395 9.98 0.69 55.22
C ALA A 395 9.44 1.75 56.20
N LEU A 396 8.18 2.15 56.05
CA LEU A 396 7.52 3.08 56.97
C LEU A 396 7.38 2.50 58.38
N ALA A 397 7.08 1.21 58.51
CA ALA A 397 7.03 0.54 59.81
C ALA A 397 8.41 0.50 60.49
N THR A 398 9.50 0.29 59.74
CA THR A 398 10.86 0.33 60.29
C THR A 398 11.26 1.74 60.73
N ILE A 399 10.88 2.77 59.97
CA ILE A 399 11.13 4.18 60.33
C ILE A 399 10.31 4.55 61.58
N PHE A 400 9.04 4.14 61.63
CA PHE A 400 8.19 4.41 62.79
C PHE A 400 8.68 3.67 64.04
N TRP A 401 9.14 2.43 63.89
CA TRP A 401 9.79 1.69 64.98
C TRP A 401 11.09 2.36 65.44
N PHE A 402 11.90 2.88 64.51
CA PHE A 402 13.13 3.61 64.84
C PHE A 402 12.85 4.95 65.54
N LEU A 403 11.82 5.68 65.11
CA LEU A 403 11.38 6.92 65.75
C LEU A 403 10.78 6.67 67.15
N ALA A 404 10.02 5.59 67.33
CA ALA A 404 9.51 5.18 68.64
C ALA A 404 10.65 4.76 69.57
N TYR A 405 11.61 3.98 69.07
CA TYR A 405 12.81 3.58 69.82
C TYR A 405 13.68 4.79 70.21
N ALA A 406 13.86 5.75 69.31
CA ALA A 406 14.60 6.99 69.60
C ALA A 406 13.87 7.90 70.61
N ALA A 407 12.53 7.87 70.64
CA ALA A 407 11.74 8.60 71.62
C ALA A 407 11.81 7.97 73.04
N GLU A 408 11.95 6.65 73.13
CA GLU A 408 12.10 5.93 74.41
C GLU A 408 13.54 5.98 74.99
N HIS A 409 14.54 6.35 74.17
CA HIS A 409 15.93 6.43 74.59
C HIS A 409 16.61 7.78 74.22
N PRO A 410 16.25 8.90 74.89
CA PRO A 410 16.93 10.16 74.69
C PRO A 410 18.33 10.15 75.32
N GLN A 411 19.38 10.10 74.49
CA GLN A 411 20.75 10.38 74.92
C GLN A 411 21.05 11.89 74.80
N THR A 412 21.59 12.44 75.88
CA THR A 412 21.86 13.87 76.18
C THR A 412 23.05 14.46 75.39
N PRO A 413 23.21 15.80 75.34
CA PRO A 413 23.83 16.53 74.22
C PRO A 413 25.35 16.76 74.39
N TYR A 414 26.06 16.97 73.26
CA TYR A 414 27.44 17.47 73.26
C TYR A 414 27.59 18.75 72.43
N LYS A 415 28.27 19.74 73.02
CA LYS A 415 28.48 21.13 72.57
C LYS A 415 29.79 21.31 71.76
N PHE A 416 29.79 22.32 70.87
CA PHE A 416 30.85 23.29 70.44
C PHE A 416 30.78 23.53 68.91
N ARG A 417 31.06 24.68 68.27
CA ARG A 417 31.61 26.03 68.60
C ARG A 417 31.22 27.02 67.48
N GLN A 418 31.38 28.31 67.78
CA GLN A 418 31.03 29.56 67.08
C GLN A 418 31.62 29.83 65.68
N SER A 419 30.76 30.33 64.76
CA SER A 419 30.76 31.62 63.99
C SER A 419 31.94 32.03 63.06
N PRO A 420 31.81 33.04 62.15
CA PRO A 420 30.63 33.68 61.51
C PRO A 420 30.75 33.96 59.98
N ALA A 421 29.68 34.58 59.46
CA ALA A 421 29.66 35.63 58.41
C ALA A 421 29.60 35.17 56.95
N ALA A 422 28.83 35.79 56.05
CA ALA A 422 27.81 36.83 56.13
C ALA A 422 27.13 36.92 54.74
N MET A 423 26.08 37.75 54.69
CA MET A 423 25.50 38.42 53.52
C MET A 423 24.27 37.72 52.93
N LYS A 424 23.08 37.94 53.51
CA LYS A 424 22.15 39.11 53.37
C LYS A 424 21.58 39.25 51.95
N VAL A 425 20.31 39.57 51.67
CA VAL A 425 19.03 39.95 52.34
C VAL A 425 18.12 40.25 51.11
N ALA A 426 16.84 39.90 50.97
CA ALA A 426 15.59 40.41 51.56
C ALA A 426 14.46 39.82 50.66
N ASP A 427 13.36 39.22 51.15
CA ASP A 427 12.12 39.85 51.66
C ASP A 427 11.59 40.99 50.76
N THR A 428 10.34 41.05 50.30
CA THR A 428 9.08 40.89 51.06
C THR A 428 7.90 40.78 50.09
N LYS A 429 6.85 40.06 50.51
CA LYS A 429 5.48 40.09 49.96
C LYS A 429 4.78 41.41 50.28
N GLU A 430 3.81 41.83 49.46
CA GLU A 430 2.51 42.35 49.94
C GLU A 430 1.43 42.37 48.84
N SER A 431 0.19 42.41 49.30
CA SER A 431 -1.10 41.91 48.80
C SER A 431 -1.97 42.82 47.91
N LEU A 432 -2.72 42.19 46.96
CA LEU A 432 -4.17 42.28 46.57
C LEU A 432 -4.91 43.64 46.44
N PRO A 433 -6.11 43.74 45.79
CA PRO A 433 -6.79 42.92 44.76
C PRO A 433 -7.42 43.76 43.60
N ILE A 434 -8.02 43.12 42.58
CA ILE A 434 -9.39 43.38 42.02
C ILE A 434 -9.56 42.74 40.61
N SER A 435 -10.54 41.83 40.56
CA SER A 435 -11.47 41.47 39.46
C SER A 435 -11.20 41.97 38.03
N SER A 436 -11.05 41.02 37.09
CA SER A 436 -11.90 40.99 35.90
C SER A 436 -11.90 39.59 35.29
N THR A 437 -13.12 39.16 34.96
CA THR A 437 -13.52 37.95 34.26
C THR A 437 -12.74 37.75 32.95
N VAL A 438 -12.12 36.58 32.80
CA VAL A 438 -11.76 36.02 31.49
C VAL A 438 -12.34 34.61 31.47
N GLU A 439 -13.13 34.37 30.44
CA GLU A 439 -13.82 33.13 30.13
C GLU A 439 -12.81 31.97 30.01
N GLU A 440 -13.16 30.82 30.56
CA GLU A 440 -12.39 29.58 30.43
C GLU A 440 -12.44 29.11 28.98
N GLU A 441 -11.34 29.26 28.24
CA GLU A 441 -11.04 28.40 27.10
C GLU A 441 -10.46 27.08 27.63
N THR A 442 -11.16 26.00 27.35
CA THR A 442 -10.83 24.63 27.75
C THR A 442 -9.58 24.14 26.99
N ASP A 443 -8.53 23.82 27.73
CA ASP A 443 -7.29 23.23 27.23
C ASP A 443 -7.56 21.79 26.73
N ALA A 444 -7.58 21.59 25.42
CA ALA A 444 -7.75 20.28 24.80
C ALA A 444 -6.52 19.40 25.05
N THR A 445 -6.75 18.12 25.37
CA THR A 445 -5.68 17.16 25.66
C THR A 445 -4.80 16.87 24.42
N GLU A 446 -3.53 16.52 24.62
CA GLU A 446 -2.59 16.16 23.52
C GLU A 446 -3.14 15.03 22.62
N GLU A 447 -3.92 14.10 23.18
CA GLU A 447 -4.63 13.03 22.45
C GLU A 447 -5.78 13.56 21.58
N GLU A 448 -6.49 14.61 22.01
CA GLU A 448 -7.51 15.29 21.19
C GLU A 448 -6.87 16.09 20.04
N ARG A 449 -5.69 16.67 20.25
CA ARG A 449 -4.93 17.38 19.19
C ARG A 449 -4.33 16.40 18.15
N ILE A 450 -3.83 15.24 18.58
CA ILE A 450 -3.35 14.18 17.66
C ILE A 450 -4.49 13.68 16.76
N ASN A 451 -5.70 13.51 17.32
CA ASN A 451 -6.88 13.11 16.54
C ASN A 451 -7.41 14.18 15.58
N LEU A 452 -7.05 15.46 15.75
CA LEU A 452 -7.52 16.56 14.91
C LEU A 452 -6.54 16.95 13.78
N PHE A 453 -5.22 16.85 13.98
CA PHE A 453 -4.23 17.60 13.17
C PHE A 453 -3.14 16.75 12.49
N GLY A 454 -3.21 15.42 12.58
CA GLY A 454 -2.27 14.49 11.94
C GLY A 454 -1.32 13.79 12.92
N GLU A 455 -0.88 12.59 12.53
CA GLU A 455 0.01 11.71 13.32
C GLU A 455 1.48 12.14 13.22
N THR A 456 1.89 12.80 12.12
CA THR A 456 3.30 13.18 11.89
C THR A 456 3.57 14.69 11.95
N ILE A 457 4.85 15.06 12.10
CA ILE A 457 5.28 16.46 12.13
C ILE A 457 5.10 17.16 10.78
N GLU A 458 5.17 16.41 9.68
CA GLU A 458 4.94 16.92 8.32
C GLU A 458 3.47 17.21 8.06
N GLU A 459 2.57 16.37 8.57
CA GLU A 459 1.12 16.59 8.52
C GLU A 459 0.74 17.83 9.32
N ARG A 460 1.28 17.97 10.54
CA ARG A 460 1.08 19.16 11.37
C ARG A 460 1.65 20.43 10.72
N PHE A 461 2.83 20.35 10.10
CA PHE A 461 3.41 21.48 9.36
C PHE A 461 2.50 21.91 8.21
N VAL A 462 2.02 20.95 7.42
CA VAL A 462 1.07 21.21 6.33
C VAL A 462 -0.22 21.81 6.86
N HIS A 463 -0.78 21.27 7.94
CA HIS A 463 -1.98 21.81 8.55
C HIS A 463 -1.81 23.29 8.87
N TYR A 464 -0.80 23.65 9.66
CA TYR A 464 -0.63 25.02 10.14
C TYR A 464 -0.14 26.01 9.08
N PHE A 465 0.77 25.59 8.19
CA PHE A 465 1.41 26.53 7.26
C PHE A 465 0.81 26.51 5.85
N TYR A 466 -0.09 25.57 5.54
CA TYR A 466 -0.72 25.46 4.22
C TYR A 466 -2.24 25.28 4.24
N ALA A 467 -2.83 24.66 5.27
CA ALA A 467 -4.24 24.27 5.25
C ALA A 467 -5.14 24.98 6.29
N SER A 468 -4.57 25.75 7.22
CA SER A 468 -5.32 26.47 8.25
C SER A 468 -4.94 27.96 8.32
N ASN A 469 -5.88 28.75 8.85
CA ASN A 469 -5.65 30.15 9.20
C ASN A 469 -5.73 30.30 10.73
N ASP A 470 -4.79 29.65 11.42
CA ASP A 470 -4.70 29.59 12.87
C ASP A 470 -3.35 30.16 13.36
N PRO A 471 -3.25 31.48 13.62
CA PRO A 471 -2.02 32.11 14.09
C PRO A 471 -1.52 31.56 15.43
N GLU A 472 -2.43 31.19 16.34
CA GLU A 472 -2.07 30.67 17.66
C GLU A 472 -1.50 29.25 17.55
N GLY A 473 -2.12 28.40 16.73
CA GLY A 473 -1.61 27.07 16.41
C GLY A 473 -0.27 27.10 15.67
N LYS A 474 -0.09 28.02 14.72
CA LYS A 474 1.21 28.24 14.05
C LYS A 474 2.30 28.62 15.04
N GLN A 475 2.03 29.56 15.95
CA GLN A 475 3.01 29.98 16.95
C GLN A 475 3.35 28.84 17.91
N HIS A 476 2.34 28.10 18.37
CA HIS A 476 2.52 26.93 19.22
C HIS A 476 3.34 25.83 18.54
N PHE A 477 3.11 25.56 17.25
CA PHE A 477 3.91 24.61 16.47
C PHE A 477 5.39 25.02 16.45
N ILE A 478 5.68 26.30 16.18
CA ILE A 478 7.04 26.83 16.14
C ILE A 478 7.73 26.65 17.50
N ASP A 479 7.05 27.01 18.58
CA ASP A 479 7.62 26.96 19.93
C ASP A 479 7.89 25.53 20.41
N THR A 480 7.09 24.56 19.94
CA THR A 480 7.12 23.16 20.39
C THR A 480 8.04 22.28 19.55
N HIS A 481 8.07 22.49 18.23
CA HIS A 481 8.64 21.53 17.28
C HIS A 481 9.88 22.04 16.52
N VAL A 482 10.21 23.33 16.64
CA VAL A 482 11.35 23.93 15.93
C VAL A 482 12.41 24.35 16.94
N ILE A 483 13.64 23.83 16.76
CA ILE A 483 14.77 24.17 17.65
C ILE A 483 15.62 25.29 17.06
N ASP A 484 15.80 25.31 15.73
CA ASP A 484 16.67 26.26 15.06
C ASP A 484 16.09 27.69 15.07
N GLU A 485 16.84 28.65 15.61
CA GLU A 485 16.39 30.03 15.78
C GLU A 485 16.22 30.77 14.44
N ALA A 486 16.98 30.40 13.40
CA ALA A 486 16.80 30.99 12.08
C ALA A 486 15.51 30.49 11.42
N LEU A 487 15.18 29.20 11.58
CA LEU A 487 13.90 28.65 11.13
C LEU A 487 12.72 29.23 11.92
N LYS A 488 12.83 29.37 13.25
CA LYS A 488 11.78 30.01 14.08
C LYS A 488 11.46 31.41 13.58
N LYS A 489 12.50 32.21 13.33
CA LYS A 489 12.32 33.56 12.78
C LYS A 489 11.61 33.53 11.43
N ARG A 490 12.06 32.64 10.52
CA ARG A 490 11.48 32.51 9.17
C ARG A 490 10.00 32.11 9.24
N LEU A 491 9.64 31.11 10.04
CA LEU A 491 8.24 30.68 10.21
C LEU A 491 7.40 31.74 10.94
N GLY A 492 8.01 32.48 11.88
CA GLY A 492 7.40 33.59 12.61
C GLY A 492 6.85 34.68 11.69
N ASP A 493 7.54 34.97 10.58
CA ASP A 493 7.12 35.95 9.58
C ASP A 493 5.80 35.55 8.85
N TYR A 494 5.38 34.28 8.96
CA TYR A 494 4.17 33.72 8.35
C TYR A 494 3.04 33.41 9.35
N VAL A 495 3.24 33.63 10.65
CA VAL A 495 2.24 33.33 11.69
C VAL A 495 0.92 34.06 11.42
N ASN A 496 0.99 35.33 11.06
CA ASN A 496 -0.19 36.17 10.80
C ASN A 496 -0.61 36.23 9.32
N GLN A 497 0.05 35.47 8.44
CA GLN A 497 -0.31 35.43 7.03
C GLN A 497 -1.48 34.46 6.81
N ASP A 498 -2.44 34.87 5.99
CA ASP A 498 -3.51 33.99 5.55
C ASP A 498 -2.93 32.95 4.58
N THR A 499 -2.78 31.73 5.08
CA THR A 499 -2.25 30.58 4.34
C THR A 499 -3.36 29.65 3.87
N PHE A 500 -4.63 30.05 3.95
CA PHE A 500 -5.78 29.25 3.54
C PHE A 500 -5.95 29.17 2.01
N ILE A 501 -4.89 28.71 1.35
CA ILE A 501 -4.82 28.52 -0.10
C ILE A 501 -5.20 27.07 -0.46
N TYR A 502 -5.00 26.11 0.46
CA TYR A 502 -5.13 24.67 0.21
C TYR A 502 -6.20 24.01 1.11
N LYS A 503 -7.48 24.12 0.72
CA LYS A 503 -8.64 23.72 1.56
C LYS A 503 -8.84 22.21 1.74
N GLU A 504 -8.20 21.38 0.92
CA GLU A 504 -8.37 19.92 0.92
C GLU A 504 -7.15 19.23 1.51
N ALA A 505 -7.20 18.89 2.80
CA ALA A 505 -6.11 18.19 3.49
C ALA A 505 -5.75 16.83 2.84
N SER A 506 -6.71 16.18 2.16
CA SER A 506 -6.51 14.93 1.42
C SER A 506 -5.75 15.07 0.10
N ALA A 507 -5.59 16.30 -0.43
CA ALA A 507 -4.86 16.56 -1.67
C ALA A 507 -3.34 16.64 -1.45
N PHE A 508 -2.89 16.66 -0.19
CA PHE A 508 -1.48 16.57 0.16
C PHE A 508 -0.98 15.14 0.01
N HIS A 509 0.21 15.00 -0.56
CA HIS A 509 0.93 13.74 -0.55
C HIS A 509 2.41 13.94 -0.25
N TYR A 510 2.98 12.93 0.37
CA TYR A 510 4.31 12.97 0.93
C TYR A 510 5.18 11.90 0.27
N LYS A 511 6.42 12.25 -0.09
CA LYS A 511 7.45 11.27 -0.42
C LYS A 511 8.59 11.44 0.56
N THR A 512 9.06 10.34 1.12
CA THR A 512 10.00 10.37 2.25
C THR A 512 11.21 9.50 1.99
N SER A 513 12.39 10.00 2.39
CA SER A 513 13.65 9.26 2.42
C SER A 513 14.37 9.46 3.76
N LYS A 514 15.15 8.46 4.19
CA LYS A 514 15.92 8.49 5.44
C LYS A 514 17.39 8.75 5.11
N VAL A 515 18.00 9.72 5.80
CA VAL A 515 19.36 10.20 5.48
C VAL A 515 20.25 10.18 6.72
N GLY A 516 21.37 9.45 6.63
CA GLY A 516 22.55 9.58 7.50
C GLY A 516 22.36 9.19 8.98
N TYR A 517 23.42 9.40 9.77
CA TYR A 517 23.42 9.28 11.22
C TYR A 517 23.89 10.62 11.84
N PRO A 518 23.17 11.22 12.82
CA PRO A 518 21.91 10.76 13.39
C PRO A 518 20.76 10.75 12.36
N GLU A 519 19.81 9.83 12.56
CA GLU A 519 18.71 9.54 11.63
C GLU A 519 17.83 10.77 11.36
N LYS A 520 18.03 11.40 10.19
CA LYS A 520 17.19 12.48 9.68
C LYS A 520 16.24 11.95 8.59
N GLN A 521 15.12 12.63 8.42
CA GLN A 521 14.10 12.33 7.42
C GLN A 521 13.93 13.52 6.49
N MET A 522 13.92 13.26 5.18
CA MET A 522 13.61 14.24 4.16
C MET A 522 12.25 13.91 3.56
N THR A 523 11.30 14.84 3.63
CA THR A 523 9.93 14.65 3.14
C THR A 523 9.60 15.71 2.10
N ALA A 524 9.44 15.30 0.84
CA ALA A 524 8.89 16.16 -0.21
C ALA A 524 7.37 16.22 -0.06
N VAL A 525 6.84 17.42 0.12
CA VAL A 525 5.42 17.73 0.29
C VAL A 525 4.87 18.24 -1.01
N TYR A 526 3.81 17.60 -1.47
CA TYR A 526 3.14 17.98 -2.70
C TYR A 526 1.68 18.30 -2.43
N PHE A 527 1.14 19.23 -3.21
CA PHE A 527 -0.30 19.50 -3.30
C PHE A 527 -0.71 19.41 -4.77
N ASP A 528 -1.67 18.54 -5.09
CA ASP A 528 -2.11 18.26 -6.48
C ASP A 528 -0.96 18.05 -7.50
N ASN A 529 0.11 17.36 -7.06
CA ASN A 529 1.33 17.04 -7.82
C ASN A 529 2.27 18.23 -8.08
N GLU A 530 1.96 19.42 -7.55
CA GLU A 530 2.90 20.52 -7.42
C GLU A 530 3.76 20.33 -6.16
N LEU A 531 5.08 20.39 -6.31
CA LEU A 531 6.01 20.33 -5.18
C LEU A 531 5.96 21.66 -4.43
N LEU A 532 5.48 21.65 -3.19
CA LEU A 532 5.40 22.84 -2.36
C LEU A 532 6.71 23.09 -1.62
N CYS A 533 7.21 22.06 -0.93
CA CYS A 533 8.42 22.15 -0.14
C CYS A 533 9.06 20.78 0.12
N ILE A 534 10.28 20.81 0.64
CA ILE A 534 10.96 19.65 1.21
C ILE A 534 11.19 19.94 2.70
N LEU A 535 10.74 19.06 3.58
CA LEU A 535 10.91 19.16 5.02
C LEU A 535 12.05 18.28 5.49
N GLU A 536 12.92 18.80 6.35
CA GLU A 536 13.93 18.03 7.07
C GLU A 536 13.47 17.85 8.52
N SER A 537 13.23 16.61 8.94
CA SER A 537 12.66 16.28 10.26
C SER A 537 13.42 15.12 10.93
N SER A 538 13.16 14.89 12.22
CA SER A 538 13.62 13.70 12.94
C SER A 538 12.80 12.46 12.56
N ILE A 539 13.36 11.25 12.64
CA ILE A 539 12.59 10.00 12.53
C ILE A 539 11.77 9.80 13.83
N GLY A 540 10.67 10.54 13.97
CA GLY A 540 9.79 10.61 15.14
C GLY A 540 9.07 11.98 15.26
N PRO A 541 8.04 12.11 16.11
CA PRO A 541 7.11 13.25 16.08
C PRO A 541 7.63 14.56 16.69
N TYR A 542 8.95 14.70 16.93
CA TYR A 542 9.43 15.67 17.91
C TYR A 542 10.20 16.87 17.35
N THR A 543 10.75 16.85 16.14
CA THR A 543 11.55 17.99 15.66
C THR A 543 11.57 18.20 14.15
N LEU A 544 11.30 19.44 13.73
CA LEU A 544 11.52 19.96 12.40
C LEU A 544 12.84 20.74 12.40
N TYR A 545 13.77 20.33 11.53
CA TYR A 545 15.10 20.92 11.41
C TYR A 545 15.15 22.06 10.40
N ASP A 546 14.51 21.91 9.23
CA ASP A 546 14.41 22.98 8.21
C ASP A 546 13.25 22.70 7.23
N ALA A 547 12.92 23.70 6.43
CA ALA A 547 11.98 23.62 5.31
C ALA A 547 12.56 24.33 4.08
N TYR A 548 12.60 23.64 2.93
CA TYR A 548 13.19 24.11 1.68
C TYR A 548 12.13 24.33 0.61
N GLY A 549 12.26 25.40 -0.16
CA GLY A 549 11.33 25.74 -1.25
C GLY A 549 11.25 27.25 -1.47
N ALA A 550 10.53 27.67 -2.51
CA ALA A 550 10.44 29.07 -2.91
C ALA A 550 9.95 30.00 -1.79
N GLN A 551 9.06 29.51 -0.92
CA GLN A 551 8.51 30.22 0.24
C GLN A 551 9.39 30.14 1.50
N TRP A 552 10.30 29.16 1.57
CA TRP A 552 11.04 28.82 2.79
C TRP A 552 12.54 29.09 2.62
N HIS A 553 13.38 28.11 2.92
CA HIS A 553 14.80 28.15 2.57
C HIS A 553 14.95 27.97 1.05
N GLN A 554 15.35 29.03 0.35
CA GLN A 554 15.67 28.95 -1.08
C GLN A 554 17.03 28.28 -1.28
N LEU A 555 17.05 27.25 -2.13
CA LEU A 555 18.27 26.61 -2.63
C LEU A 555 18.46 26.96 -4.10
N SER A 556 19.64 26.68 -4.66
CA SER A 556 19.81 26.71 -6.12
C SER A 556 18.88 25.67 -6.75
N ASP A 557 18.41 25.91 -7.98
CA ASP A 557 17.56 24.94 -8.69
C ASP A 557 18.25 23.57 -8.81
N GLU A 558 19.58 23.56 -8.97
CA GLU A 558 20.39 22.35 -9.04
C GLU A 558 20.39 21.58 -7.72
N ASP A 559 20.62 22.25 -6.59
CA ASP A 559 20.61 21.62 -5.26
C ASP A 559 19.20 21.14 -4.87
N TYR A 560 18.17 21.91 -5.22
CA TYR A 560 16.78 21.57 -4.92
C TYR A 560 16.31 20.34 -5.70
N GLN A 561 16.65 20.26 -6.99
CA GLN A 561 16.36 19.08 -7.81
C GLN A 561 17.19 17.86 -7.39
N HIS A 562 18.45 18.06 -7.01
CA HIS A 562 19.30 17.00 -6.47
C HIS A 562 18.67 16.41 -5.19
N MET A 563 18.23 17.26 -4.26
CA MET A 563 17.55 16.84 -3.03
C MET A 563 16.21 16.15 -3.30
N LEU A 564 15.45 16.61 -4.28
CA LEU A 564 14.21 15.93 -4.68
C LEU A 564 14.49 14.54 -5.26
N LYS A 565 15.57 14.40 -6.04
CA LYS A 565 15.95 13.14 -6.67
C LYS A 565 16.34 12.09 -5.63
N THR A 566 17.06 12.45 -4.57
CA THR A 566 17.42 11.53 -3.47
C THR A 566 16.22 11.09 -2.61
N ILE A 567 15.11 11.82 -2.68
CA ILE A 567 13.83 11.43 -2.07
C ILE A 567 13.06 10.44 -2.97
N VAL A 568 13.15 10.60 -4.28
CA VAL A 568 12.34 9.83 -5.26
C VAL A 568 13.03 8.54 -5.71
N VAL A 569 14.36 8.56 -5.84
CA VAL A 569 15.19 7.45 -6.31
C VAL A 569 15.98 6.90 -5.13
N THR A 570 15.60 5.70 -4.68
CA THR A 570 16.26 5.01 -3.56
C THR A 570 16.64 3.58 -3.99
N PRO A 571 17.67 2.97 -3.37
CA PRO A 571 18.03 1.58 -3.66
C PRO A 571 16.84 0.61 -3.56
N GLU A 572 15.93 0.80 -2.59
CA GLU A 572 14.68 0.02 -2.45
C GLU A 572 13.78 0.13 -3.66
N ARG A 573 13.55 1.35 -4.12
CA ARG A 573 12.64 1.63 -5.22
C ARG A 573 13.25 1.20 -6.54
N SER A 574 14.53 1.49 -6.75
CA SER A 574 15.31 1.06 -7.91
C SER A 574 15.37 -0.47 -8.00
N THR A 575 15.52 -1.18 -6.88
CA THR A 575 15.42 -2.65 -6.83
C THR A 575 14.04 -3.14 -7.25
N THR A 576 12.99 -2.59 -6.63
CA THR A 576 11.62 -3.01 -6.91
C THR A 576 11.27 -2.84 -8.39
N ILE A 577 11.70 -1.72 -8.97
CA ILE A 577 11.52 -1.41 -10.38
C ILE A 577 12.34 -2.36 -11.24
N PHE A 578 13.62 -2.55 -10.95
CA PHE A 578 14.47 -3.50 -11.66
C PHE A 578 13.85 -4.90 -11.71
N LEU A 579 13.42 -5.44 -10.56
CA LEU A 579 12.82 -6.77 -10.49
C LEU A 579 11.51 -6.86 -11.26
N LYS A 580 10.57 -5.96 -11.00
CA LYS A 580 9.21 -6.04 -11.58
C LYS A 580 9.18 -5.69 -13.05
N LYS A 581 10.05 -4.77 -13.50
CA LYS A 581 9.97 -4.15 -14.82
C LYS A 581 11.04 -4.67 -15.77
N PHE A 582 12.17 -5.16 -15.26
CA PHE A 582 13.28 -5.61 -16.11
C PHE A 582 13.60 -7.09 -15.94
N LEU A 583 13.54 -7.62 -14.72
CA LEU A 583 13.78 -9.05 -14.50
C LEU A 583 12.55 -9.88 -14.88
N PHE A 584 11.44 -9.74 -14.16
CA PHE A 584 10.25 -10.60 -14.30
C PHE A 584 9.20 -10.12 -15.32
N SER A 585 9.43 -9.01 -16.00
CA SER A 585 8.49 -8.47 -17.00
C SER A 585 8.72 -9.10 -18.38
N ASN A 586 7.63 -9.31 -19.11
CA ASN A 586 7.69 -9.63 -20.55
C ASN A 586 7.77 -8.37 -21.44
N ASN A 587 7.58 -7.18 -20.88
CA ASN A 587 7.51 -5.90 -21.61
C ASN A 587 8.75 -5.01 -21.36
N LYS A 588 9.95 -5.60 -21.41
CA LYS A 588 11.19 -4.95 -20.96
C LYS A 588 11.61 -3.74 -21.82
N GLU A 589 11.36 -3.77 -23.14
CA GLU A 589 11.68 -2.63 -24.03
C GLU A 589 10.91 -1.37 -23.67
N GLN A 590 9.59 -1.52 -23.46
CA GLN A 590 8.73 -0.40 -23.07
C GLN A 590 9.09 0.11 -21.68
N ASN A 591 9.39 -0.79 -20.74
CA ASN A 591 9.82 -0.42 -19.40
C ASN A 591 11.16 0.35 -19.40
N LEU A 592 12.06 0.07 -20.34
CA LEU A 592 13.32 0.80 -20.44
C LEU A 592 13.14 2.27 -20.80
N LEU A 593 12.06 2.62 -21.50
CA LEU A 593 11.73 4.02 -21.83
C LEU A 593 11.09 4.76 -20.63
N GLU A 594 10.39 4.03 -19.76
CA GLU A 594 9.61 4.62 -18.66
C GLU A 594 10.40 4.75 -17.35
N TYR A 595 11.39 3.86 -17.12
CA TYR A 595 12.08 3.75 -15.83
C TYR A 595 13.59 4.06 -15.89
N THR A 596 14.04 4.85 -16.86
CA THR A 596 15.47 5.24 -17.00
C THR A 596 16.05 5.90 -15.76
N ASP A 597 15.24 6.65 -15.02
CA ASP A 597 15.69 7.42 -13.85
C ASP A 597 16.16 6.54 -12.69
N TYR A 598 15.81 5.25 -12.70
CA TYR A 598 16.18 4.26 -11.69
C TYR A 598 17.38 3.41 -12.09
N LEU A 599 17.95 3.65 -13.28
CA LEU A 599 18.99 2.86 -13.91
C LEU A 599 20.18 3.75 -14.28
N SER A 600 21.40 3.33 -13.94
CA SER A 600 22.62 3.96 -14.44
C SER A 600 22.73 3.82 -15.96
N GLU A 601 23.52 4.68 -16.60
CA GLU A 601 23.78 4.58 -18.05
C GLU A 601 24.40 3.21 -18.42
N ASN A 602 25.23 2.67 -17.53
CA ASN A 602 25.83 1.36 -17.71
C ASN A 602 24.76 0.26 -17.75
N ILE A 603 23.90 0.17 -16.72
CA ILE A 603 22.92 -0.92 -16.66
C ILE A 603 21.86 -0.78 -17.75
N GLN A 604 21.52 0.44 -18.19
CA GLN A 604 20.64 0.63 -19.34
C GLN A 604 21.21 -0.03 -20.61
N SER A 605 22.52 0.04 -20.79
CA SER A 605 23.20 -0.60 -21.93
C SER A 605 23.20 -2.12 -21.80
N VAL A 606 23.48 -2.64 -20.59
CA VAL A 606 23.44 -4.07 -20.29
C VAL A 606 22.03 -4.65 -20.50
N ILE A 607 20.99 -3.96 -20.00
CA ILE A 607 19.59 -4.36 -20.16
C ILE A 607 19.22 -4.43 -21.64
N LYS A 608 19.66 -3.49 -22.48
CA LYS A 608 19.41 -3.53 -23.93
C LYS A 608 20.01 -4.77 -24.60
N ILE A 609 21.16 -5.24 -24.12
CA ILE A 609 21.86 -6.40 -24.69
C ILE A 609 21.21 -7.70 -24.18
N ASN A 610 20.92 -7.78 -22.88
CA ASN A 610 20.47 -9.02 -22.22
C ASN A 610 18.94 -9.07 -22.06
N LEU A 611 18.22 -8.25 -22.82
CA LEU A 611 16.79 -7.99 -22.63
C LEU A 611 15.95 -9.28 -22.69
N ASN A 612 16.31 -10.19 -23.59
CA ASN A 612 15.57 -11.42 -23.87
C ASN A 612 16.20 -12.68 -23.24
N GLU A 613 17.23 -12.53 -22.41
CA GLU A 613 17.84 -13.68 -21.75
C GLU A 613 16.86 -14.31 -20.75
N PRO A 614 16.62 -15.64 -20.85
CA PRO A 614 15.72 -16.32 -19.94
C PRO A 614 16.34 -16.35 -18.53
N ILE A 615 15.50 -16.09 -17.53
CA ILE A 615 15.87 -16.26 -16.12
C ILE A 615 15.78 -17.75 -15.81
N SER A 616 16.81 -18.29 -15.15
CA SER A 616 16.81 -19.67 -14.69
C SER A 616 15.62 -19.93 -13.74
N GLU A 617 15.05 -21.14 -13.78
CA GLU A 617 14.00 -21.55 -12.85
C GLU A 617 14.46 -21.44 -11.39
N ASN A 618 15.76 -21.65 -11.16
CA ASN A 618 16.44 -21.51 -9.87
C ASN A 618 16.37 -20.07 -9.30
N LEU A 619 16.53 -19.04 -10.15
CA LEU A 619 16.40 -17.64 -9.74
C LEU A 619 14.93 -17.19 -9.63
N LYS A 620 14.00 -17.81 -10.40
CA LYS A 620 12.54 -17.56 -10.26
C LYS A 620 12.00 -18.01 -8.90
N ALA A 621 12.56 -19.08 -8.34
CA ALA A 621 12.24 -19.58 -7.01
C ALA A 621 13.08 -18.96 -5.88
N GLY A 622 13.99 -18.03 -6.19
CA GLY A 622 14.91 -17.42 -5.24
C GLY A 622 14.30 -16.32 -4.37
N TYR A 623 14.96 -15.98 -3.26
CA TYR A 623 14.51 -14.97 -2.31
C TYR A 623 15.34 -13.66 -2.42
N LEU A 624 14.70 -12.52 -2.15
CA LEU A 624 15.37 -11.21 -2.09
C LEU A 624 16.03 -11.01 -0.73
N TYR A 625 17.33 -10.74 -0.70
CA TYR A 625 18.09 -10.46 0.53
C TYR A 625 18.76 -9.08 0.44
N GLN A 626 18.68 -8.28 1.50
CA GLN A 626 19.27 -6.92 1.57
C GLN A 626 20.38 -6.89 2.63
N ILE A 627 21.58 -6.45 2.25
CA ILE A 627 22.66 -6.13 3.19
C ILE A 627 22.69 -4.61 3.36
N GLU A 628 22.50 -4.14 4.58
CA GLU A 628 22.32 -2.71 4.87
C GLU A 628 23.59 -1.86 4.67
N GLN A 629 24.79 -2.45 4.70
CA GLN A 629 26.03 -1.72 4.44
C GLN A 629 27.13 -2.59 3.80
N PRO A 630 27.68 -2.17 2.64
CA PRO A 630 27.20 -1.09 1.77
C PRO A 630 25.94 -1.51 1.00
N GLU A 631 25.25 -0.55 0.37
CA GLU A 631 24.01 -0.73 -0.39
C GLU A 631 24.19 -1.75 -1.53
N ILE A 632 24.05 -3.04 -1.21
CA ILE A 632 24.11 -4.15 -2.14
C ILE A 632 22.89 -5.02 -1.87
N LYS A 633 22.13 -5.34 -2.92
CA LYS A 633 20.91 -6.14 -2.84
C LYS A 633 21.08 -7.41 -3.67
N PHE A 634 20.64 -8.53 -3.13
CA PHE A 634 20.84 -9.86 -3.71
C PHE A 634 19.51 -10.50 -4.08
N ILE A 635 19.52 -11.27 -5.16
CA ILE A 635 18.58 -12.37 -5.41
C ILE A 635 19.40 -13.65 -5.28
N VAL A 636 18.95 -14.56 -4.43
CA VAL A 636 19.67 -15.80 -4.13
C VAL A 636 18.75 -16.99 -4.40
N SER A 637 19.22 -17.94 -5.19
CA SER A 637 18.56 -19.23 -5.42
C SER A 637 18.75 -20.18 -4.22
N ASP A 638 17.72 -20.97 -3.92
CA ASP A 638 17.56 -21.84 -2.73
C ASP A 638 18.38 -23.16 -2.79
N GLN A 639 19.63 -23.13 -3.24
CA GLN A 639 20.48 -24.35 -3.24
C GLN A 639 21.74 -24.20 -2.39
N ASN A 640 22.16 -25.33 -1.82
CA ASN A 640 23.37 -25.51 -1.00
C ASN A 640 24.55 -24.67 -1.51
N GLN A 641 25.38 -24.19 -0.56
CA GLN A 641 26.47 -23.21 -0.75
C GLN A 641 27.43 -23.44 -1.94
N GLU A 642 27.50 -24.66 -2.51
CA GLU A 642 28.36 -25.00 -3.65
C GLU A 642 27.75 -24.73 -5.04
N ASN A 643 26.42 -24.64 -5.19
CA ASN A 643 25.73 -24.46 -6.50
C ASN A 643 24.72 -23.29 -6.50
N GLU A 644 24.93 -22.32 -5.61
CA GLU A 644 24.00 -21.21 -5.36
C GLU A 644 24.04 -20.18 -6.51
N GLU A 645 23.01 -20.17 -7.38
CA GLU A 645 22.84 -19.10 -8.37
C GLU A 645 22.44 -17.78 -7.69
N LYS A 646 23.13 -16.68 -8.02
CA LYS A 646 22.89 -15.37 -7.43
C LYS A 646 22.86 -14.27 -8.47
N LEU A 647 22.01 -13.28 -8.24
CA LEU A 647 22.02 -12.00 -8.92
C LEU A 647 22.35 -10.90 -7.90
N ILE A 648 23.37 -10.10 -8.15
CA ILE A 648 23.84 -9.05 -7.23
C ILE A 648 23.60 -7.70 -7.87
N LEU A 649 22.73 -6.89 -7.27
CA LEU A 649 22.51 -5.49 -7.65
C LEU A 649 23.40 -4.59 -6.80
N THR A 650 24.14 -3.72 -7.46
CA THR A 650 24.82 -2.58 -6.82
C THR A 650 24.13 -1.29 -7.21
N PHE A 651 24.30 -0.26 -6.38
CA PHE A 651 23.71 1.05 -6.60
C PHE A 651 24.79 2.12 -6.72
N ASP A 652 24.51 3.16 -7.50
CA ASP A 652 25.35 4.34 -7.53
C ASP A 652 25.03 5.27 -6.35
N ASP A 653 25.77 6.38 -6.25
CA ASP A 653 25.58 7.42 -5.24
C ASP A 653 24.20 8.09 -5.27
N GLN A 654 23.44 7.89 -6.35
CA GLN A 654 22.06 8.37 -6.53
C GLN A 654 21.01 7.29 -6.23
N GLY A 655 21.43 6.11 -5.76
CA GLY A 655 20.53 4.99 -5.45
C GLY A 655 19.91 4.32 -6.67
N ARG A 656 20.43 4.55 -7.88
CA ARG A 656 20.03 3.86 -9.12
C ARG A 656 20.74 2.52 -9.21
N VAL A 657 20.15 1.55 -9.90
CA VAL A 657 20.86 0.29 -10.18
C VAL A 657 22.07 0.60 -11.06
N ALA A 658 23.27 0.33 -10.55
CA ALA A 658 24.54 0.60 -11.21
C ALA A 658 25.03 -0.61 -12.01
N HIS A 659 25.06 -1.77 -11.35
CA HIS A 659 25.46 -3.05 -11.94
C HIS A 659 24.56 -4.19 -11.48
N VAL A 660 24.49 -5.22 -12.31
CA VAL A 660 23.80 -6.48 -12.04
C VAL A 660 24.73 -7.63 -12.38
N PHE A 661 25.28 -8.29 -11.36
CA PHE A 661 26.20 -9.41 -11.54
C PHE A 661 25.49 -10.75 -11.38
N GLY A 662 25.76 -11.70 -12.26
CA GLY A 662 25.17 -13.04 -12.17
C GLY A 662 25.01 -13.73 -13.54
N PRO A 663 24.43 -14.92 -13.57
CA PRO A 663 24.23 -15.68 -14.81
C PRO A 663 23.44 -14.85 -15.84
N ASN A 664 23.96 -14.75 -17.07
CA ASN A 664 23.37 -13.96 -18.18
C ASN A 664 23.32 -12.43 -17.94
N TRP A 665 24.09 -11.92 -16.98
CA TRP A 665 24.25 -10.47 -16.72
C TRP A 665 25.74 -10.08 -16.74
N GLU A 666 26.18 -9.12 -15.93
CA GLU A 666 27.57 -8.64 -15.94
C GLU A 666 28.51 -9.64 -15.25
N GLU A 667 29.72 -9.80 -15.82
CA GLU A 667 30.83 -10.46 -15.16
C GLU A 667 31.47 -9.54 -14.11
N VAL A 668 32.05 -10.13 -13.07
CA VAL A 668 32.66 -9.37 -11.98
C VAL A 668 34.15 -9.14 -12.30
N ASN A 669 34.58 -7.87 -12.35
CA ASN A 669 35.99 -7.49 -12.43
C ASN A 669 36.52 -7.12 -11.03
N GLU A 670 37.75 -7.49 -10.69
CA GLU A 670 38.40 -7.15 -9.41
C GLU A 670 38.41 -5.64 -9.13
N GLU A 671 38.50 -4.79 -10.16
CA GLU A 671 38.43 -3.32 -10.01
C GLU A 671 37.03 -2.82 -9.57
N MET A 672 35.99 -3.63 -9.77
CA MET A 672 34.59 -3.32 -9.42
C MET A 672 34.23 -3.80 -8.00
N ILE A 673 35.13 -4.53 -7.34
CA ILE A 673 34.94 -5.06 -5.99
C ILE A 673 35.64 -4.17 -4.97
N HIS A 674 34.88 -3.34 -4.25
CA HIS A 674 35.40 -2.71 -3.04
C HIS A 674 35.76 -3.78 -1.99
N TYR A 675 36.94 -3.67 -1.36
CA TYR A 675 37.50 -4.64 -0.40
C TYR A 675 36.52 -5.19 0.69
N PRO A 676 35.55 -4.41 1.23
CA PRO A 676 34.54 -4.92 2.16
C PRO A 676 33.55 -5.93 1.57
N ASN A 677 33.40 -5.97 0.23
CA ASN A 677 32.34 -6.68 -0.48
C ASN A 677 32.79 -8.04 -1.02
N ARG A 678 34.08 -8.39 -0.92
CA ARG A 678 34.64 -9.61 -1.53
C ARG A 678 33.93 -10.90 -1.13
N ILE A 679 33.35 -10.95 0.08
CA ILE A 679 32.57 -12.09 0.59
C ILE A 679 31.26 -12.28 -0.19
N ALA A 680 30.62 -11.20 -0.63
CA ALA A 680 29.39 -11.24 -1.41
C ALA A 680 29.58 -11.83 -2.82
N PHE A 681 30.80 -11.72 -3.37
CA PHE A 681 31.15 -12.17 -4.72
C PHE A 681 31.81 -13.56 -4.77
N LYS A 682 32.04 -14.20 -3.62
CA LYS A 682 32.88 -15.42 -3.47
C LYS A 682 32.34 -16.68 -4.18
N ASN A 683 31.08 -16.69 -4.62
CA ASN A 683 30.42 -17.84 -5.25
C ASN A 683 29.96 -17.57 -6.70
N ILE A 684 30.31 -16.42 -7.29
CA ILE A 684 30.15 -16.22 -8.74
C ILE A 684 31.31 -16.97 -9.40
N ARG A 685 31.01 -17.84 -10.36
CA ARG A 685 31.89 -18.88 -10.95
C ARG A 685 33.30 -18.44 -11.38
N ASN A 686 33.62 -17.14 -11.41
CA ASN A 686 34.88 -16.58 -11.88
C ASN A 686 35.64 -15.70 -10.85
N LEU A 687 35.41 -15.81 -9.53
CA LEU A 687 36.25 -15.10 -8.57
C LEU A 687 36.91 -16.02 -7.55
N LEU A 688 38.19 -16.30 -7.83
CA LEU A 688 39.18 -17.00 -7.03
C LEU A 688 39.18 -18.54 -7.21
N GLU A 689 39.50 -19.00 -8.42
CA GLU A 689 40.52 -20.05 -8.47
C GLU A 689 41.81 -19.40 -7.92
N GLU A 690 42.15 -19.69 -6.67
CA GLU A 690 43.53 -19.44 -6.21
C GLU A 690 44.44 -20.19 -7.20
N PRO A 691 45.45 -19.54 -7.80
CA PRO A 691 46.47 -20.32 -8.49
C PRO A 691 47.08 -21.24 -7.44
N ASP A 692 47.06 -22.54 -7.70
CA ASP A 692 47.80 -23.52 -6.91
C ASP A 692 49.27 -23.08 -6.81
N GLU A 693 49.67 -22.46 -5.68
CA GLU A 693 51.01 -22.53 -5.05
C GLU A 693 51.13 -21.70 -3.75
#